data_AF-A0A352F1S6-F1
#
_entry.id   AF-A0A352F1S6-F1
#
_cell.length_a   1.000
_cell.length_b   1.000
_cell.length_c   1.000
_cell.angle_alpha   90.00
_cell.angle_beta   90.00
_cell.angle_gamma   90.00
#
_symmetry.space_group_name_H-M   'P 1'
#
loop_
_entity.id
_entity.type
_entity.pdbx_description
1 polymer ?
#
loop_
_entity_poly.entity_id
_entity_poly.type
_entity_poly.pdbx_seq_one_letter_code
_entity_poly.pdbx_strand_id
1 'polypeptide(L)'
;MHNCRTPRLRQTFVSSVLFLLLLTAPQGAHAQDAKTVLENAPVAPATQTTESSLANNEHDAEQLFRLERVAVEGGAELITIHARLEGLESSREPNWVPLVTILRDTLGDQQPENDRLRYVWPLTYTRPTRRQRILGAVPFLYARVGNKQNASTQAPPPVLDLAATNREVWNNIFWTALQNILIDPYGMPIKASTRSYQNNISAYRKSHIIRALSVLALYDTIQGSQVFSPSELSEIQARLRLTDKTFGGLVGDHNLERFNDKEISQALDDRGHNWELLRQRVEAESLVFEPLLMPDGSATHALVWIAKPDLIANRGKKYDSRFLNIASPWSDKRLLAWEGYTETRYFDAEHRTVPAGTPGARATEMIPLALYGLDNPKIPMVLVDFRDGLNPKRREMSRRALHDVTRNILSLSTFGDLPYLLGHTVFDFVTGRRGIDVNQPSRVHTYAQLKLLLSLNQSLDPELREQIGQRLEKVSLNPLENDLEVEARLARQQYEALLAYAKRFDGLPAKLDRDRRAEMLPLAHSRREQIFFRAANILSFGAYTHREKATPDMSERLDLARRLDYHSRFLREVARSTGQVDVAWNLADIKRSLQFISEHGAGAGSTTAKAAAAIFPRTEDPDTRRFCLDSLGRMTNPTAKTELLRLSQLRNLDQAGKDLIISYLNAPPPIPPIASTNQKPISTRVDQ
;
A
#
# COMPACT_ATOMS: atom_id res chain seq x y z
N MET A 1 12.58 -41.87 73.40
CA MET A 1 13.57 -41.95 72.29
C MET A 1 12.86 -41.60 70.98
N HIS A 2 13.60 -41.00 70.05
CA HIS A 2 13.25 -39.78 69.31
C HIS A 2 12.22 -39.85 68.15
N ASN A 3 11.46 -38.74 68.09
CA ASN A 3 11.00 -37.96 66.94
C ASN A 3 9.86 -38.47 66.03
N CYS A 4 8.70 -37.82 66.18
CA CYS A 4 7.71 -37.60 65.12
C CYS A 4 7.30 -36.13 65.14
N ARG A 5 7.48 -35.41 64.02
CA ARG A 5 6.82 -34.12 63.77
C ARG A 5 6.32 -34.05 62.33
N THR A 6 5.03 -33.77 62.26
CA THR A 6 4.20 -33.41 61.10
C THR A 6 4.47 -31.97 60.62
N PRO A 7 4.15 -31.63 59.35
CA PRO A 7 4.00 -30.24 58.91
C PRO A 7 2.53 -29.86 58.59
N ARG A 8 2.18 -28.57 58.79
CA ARG A 8 1.01 -27.91 58.18
C ARG A 8 1.34 -26.46 57.77
N LEU A 9 1.36 -26.24 56.45
CA LEU A 9 0.67 -25.22 55.64
C LEU A 9 0.24 -23.85 56.26
N ARG A 10 0.78 -22.75 55.70
CA ARG A 10 0.13 -21.66 54.89
C ARG A 10 1.03 -20.40 54.90
N GLN A 11 1.58 -19.94 53.78
CA GLN A 11 1.02 -19.04 52.73
C GLN A 11 1.06 -17.53 53.09
N THR A 12 1.90 -16.75 52.39
CA THR A 12 1.64 -15.46 51.66
C THR A 12 2.97 -14.70 51.46
N PHE A 13 3.50 -14.58 50.23
CA PHE A 13 3.27 -13.53 49.22
C PHE A 13 3.96 -12.18 49.52
N VAL A 14 4.88 -11.79 48.61
CA VAL A 14 5.16 -10.45 48.02
C VAL A 14 6.67 -10.23 47.82
N SER A 15 6.99 -9.65 46.65
CA SER A 15 8.29 -9.13 46.17
C SER A 15 9.30 -10.11 45.60
N SER A 16 9.41 -10.15 44.27
CA SER A 16 10.67 -9.91 43.51
C SER A 16 10.53 -10.36 42.04
N VAL A 17 10.12 -9.45 41.15
CA VAL A 17 10.35 -9.59 39.69
C VAL A 17 10.78 -8.22 39.16
N LEU A 18 12.03 -7.87 39.45
CA LEU A 18 12.76 -6.77 38.81
C LEU A 18 14.26 -7.07 38.84
N PHE A 19 14.69 -8.22 38.31
CA PHE A 19 16.12 -8.53 38.16
C PHE A 19 16.35 -9.65 37.14
N LEU A 20 16.02 -9.44 35.87
CA LEU A 20 16.54 -10.28 34.78
C LEU A 20 16.50 -9.57 33.41
N LEU A 21 17.15 -8.41 33.31
CA LEU A 21 17.40 -7.73 32.03
C LEU A 21 18.71 -6.93 32.06
N LEU A 22 19.79 -7.57 32.50
CA LEU A 22 21.16 -7.06 32.40
C LEU A 22 22.13 -8.20 32.06
N LEU A 23 22.14 -8.60 30.79
CA LEU A 23 23.28 -9.25 30.15
C LEU A 23 23.37 -8.70 28.72
N THR A 24 23.87 -7.47 28.62
CA THR A 24 24.42 -6.92 27.38
C THR A 24 25.81 -7.53 27.16
N ALA A 25 25.93 -8.45 26.20
CA ALA A 25 27.22 -8.79 25.61
C ALA A 25 27.57 -7.76 24.52
N PRO A 26 28.85 -7.39 24.35
CA PRO A 26 29.26 -6.35 23.41
C PRO A 26 29.29 -6.91 21.98
N GLN A 27 28.46 -6.37 21.09
CA GLN A 27 28.66 -6.53 19.65
C GLN A 27 29.66 -5.47 19.17
N GLY A 28 30.95 -5.79 19.30
CA GLY A 28 31.99 -5.19 18.49
C GLY A 28 32.07 -5.95 17.18
N ALA A 29 31.34 -5.49 16.16
CA ALA A 29 31.61 -5.84 14.78
C ALA A 29 31.73 -4.53 13.99
N HIS A 30 32.97 -4.18 13.69
CA HIS A 30 33.31 -3.15 12.73
C HIS A 30 32.65 -3.48 11.40
N ALA A 31 31.59 -2.74 11.04
CA ALA A 31 31.23 -2.54 9.65
C ALA A 31 32.27 -1.58 9.06
N GLN A 32 33.33 -2.13 8.46
CA GLN A 32 34.16 -1.37 7.55
C GLN A 32 33.32 -1.00 6.33
N ASP A 33 33.41 0.26 5.94
CA ASP A 33 32.90 0.82 4.71
C ASP A 33 33.29 -0.06 3.51
N ALA A 34 32.35 -0.86 3.02
CA ALA A 34 32.36 -1.37 1.66
C ALA A 34 31.60 -0.38 0.78
N LYS A 35 32.25 0.75 0.52
CA LYS A 35 31.79 1.79 -0.43
C LYS A 35 32.84 1.96 -1.53
N THR A 36 33.17 0.84 -2.16
CA THR A 36 33.91 0.72 -3.42
C THR A 36 33.79 -0.74 -3.84
N VAL A 37 33.69 -1.02 -5.13
CA VAL A 37 33.39 -2.34 -5.74
C VAL A 37 31.89 -2.66 -5.87
N LEU A 38 31.16 -1.80 -6.59
CA LEU A 38 29.94 -2.17 -7.33
C LEU A 38 29.93 -1.36 -8.63
N GLU A 39 30.99 -1.50 -9.43
CA GLU A 39 31.11 -0.89 -10.77
C GLU A 39 31.20 -1.96 -11.88
N ASN A 40 30.91 -3.24 -11.57
CA ASN A 40 30.97 -4.33 -12.56
C ASN A 40 29.91 -5.41 -12.32
N ALA A 41 28.65 -5.00 -12.10
CA ALA A 41 27.53 -5.91 -12.35
C ALA A 41 27.27 -5.91 -13.87
N PRO A 42 27.18 -7.07 -14.53
CA PRO A 42 26.87 -7.10 -15.96
C PRO A 42 25.45 -6.56 -16.17
N VAL A 43 25.40 -5.34 -16.70
CA VAL A 43 24.21 -4.78 -17.35
C VAL A 43 23.84 -5.78 -18.45
N ALA A 44 22.64 -6.35 -18.36
CA ALA A 44 22.06 -7.16 -19.44
C ALA A 44 22.24 -6.37 -20.76
N PRO A 45 22.63 -7.01 -21.88
CA PRO A 45 22.92 -6.28 -23.11
C PRO A 45 21.68 -5.52 -23.56
N ALA A 46 21.67 -4.22 -23.25
CA ALA A 46 20.75 -3.26 -23.79
C ALA A 46 21.04 -3.23 -25.30
N THR A 47 20.18 -3.90 -26.04
CA THR A 47 20.15 -3.77 -27.49
C THR A 47 19.84 -2.30 -27.76
N GLN A 48 20.72 -1.62 -28.50
CA GLN A 48 20.62 -0.20 -28.80
C GLN A 48 19.35 0.06 -29.65
N THR A 49 18.24 0.33 -28.98
CA THR A 49 16.95 0.71 -29.59
C THR A 49 16.14 1.61 -28.65
N THR A 50 16.82 2.45 -27.86
CA THR A 50 16.17 3.16 -26.74
C THR A 50 15.58 4.52 -27.12
N GLU A 51 16.05 5.16 -28.21
CA GLU A 51 15.52 6.50 -28.58
C GLU A 51 14.30 6.43 -29.50
N SER A 52 14.15 5.38 -30.31
CA SER A 52 12.96 5.20 -31.18
C SER A 52 11.79 4.48 -30.49
N SER A 53 12.00 3.89 -29.31
CA SER A 53 10.95 3.18 -28.55
C SER A 53 10.17 4.11 -27.61
N LEU A 54 10.78 5.18 -27.10
CA LEU A 54 10.08 6.12 -26.20
C LEU A 54 8.98 6.92 -26.92
N ALA A 55 9.19 7.30 -28.18
CA ALA A 55 8.18 8.04 -28.96
C ALA A 55 6.99 7.16 -29.42
N ASN A 56 7.20 5.86 -29.63
CA ASN A 56 6.10 4.92 -29.88
C ASN A 56 5.31 4.59 -28.61
N ASN A 57 5.96 4.64 -27.44
CA ASN A 57 5.32 4.33 -26.16
C ASN A 57 4.28 5.37 -25.71
N GLU A 58 4.41 6.67 -26.06
CA GLU A 58 3.40 7.68 -25.69
C GLU A 58 2.04 7.44 -26.37
N HIS A 59 2.04 6.99 -27.64
CA HIS A 59 0.80 6.61 -28.31
C HIS A 59 0.22 5.30 -27.76
N ASP A 60 1.04 4.37 -27.28
CA ASP A 60 0.57 3.13 -26.64
C ASP A 60 0.07 3.36 -25.20
N ALA A 61 0.62 4.38 -24.52
CA ALA A 61 0.21 4.82 -23.17
C ALA A 61 -1.23 5.35 -23.11
N GLU A 62 -1.60 6.23 -24.06
CA GLU A 62 -2.97 6.75 -24.20
C GLU A 62 -3.96 5.65 -24.63
N GLN A 63 -3.47 4.58 -25.28
CA GLN A 63 -4.31 3.44 -25.64
C GLN A 63 -4.67 2.56 -24.44
N LEU A 64 -3.81 2.49 -23.41
CA LEU A 64 -4.01 1.61 -22.25
C LEU A 64 -4.85 2.25 -21.14
N PHE A 65 -4.59 3.52 -20.81
CA PHE A 65 -5.27 4.23 -19.73
C PHE A 65 -5.97 5.50 -20.21
N ARG A 66 -7.16 5.75 -19.68
CA ARG A 66 -7.89 7.00 -19.87
C ARG A 66 -8.26 7.56 -18.52
N LEU A 67 -7.97 8.84 -18.31
CA LEU A 67 -8.41 9.54 -17.13
C LEU A 67 -9.74 10.27 -17.38
N GLU A 68 -10.64 10.20 -16.43
CA GLU A 68 -11.88 10.96 -16.43
C GLU A 68 -11.97 11.80 -15.16
N ARG A 69 -12.20 13.11 -15.30
CA ARG A 69 -12.45 14.02 -14.18
C ARG A 69 -13.91 14.46 -14.20
N VAL A 70 -14.60 14.25 -13.09
CA VAL A 70 -16.02 14.62 -12.94
C VAL A 70 -16.15 15.56 -11.75
N ALA A 71 -16.57 16.79 -12.02
CA ALA A 71 -16.88 17.75 -10.97
C ALA A 71 -18.04 17.26 -10.10
N VAL A 72 -17.90 17.45 -8.79
CA VAL A 72 -18.90 17.15 -7.77
C VAL A 72 -19.37 18.46 -7.16
N GLU A 73 -20.69 18.59 -6.99
CA GLU A 73 -21.27 19.75 -6.31
C GLU A 73 -20.67 19.92 -4.91
N GLY A 74 -20.44 21.18 -4.52
CA GLY A 74 -19.77 21.52 -3.28
C GLY A 74 -18.25 21.65 -3.40
N GLY A 75 -17.67 21.60 -4.61
CA GLY A 75 -16.26 21.93 -4.80
C GLY A 75 -15.32 20.76 -4.55
N ALA A 76 -15.56 19.67 -5.27
CA ALA A 76 -14.69 18.50 -5.30
C ALA A 76 -14.69 17.89 -6.70
N GLU A 77 -13.74 17.01 -6.99
CA GLU A 77 -13.68 16.28 -8.25
C GLU A 77 -13.45 14.79 -8.01
N LEU A 78 -14.16 13.96 -8.78
CA LEU A 78 -13.87 12.53 -8.90
C LEU A 78 -12.90 12.34 -10.04
N ILE A 79 -11.75 11.74 -9.74
CA ILE A 79 -10.71 11.40 -10.69
C ILE A 79 -10.75 9.88 -10.88
N THR A 80 -11.12 9.41 -12.06
CA THR A 80 -11.28 7.99 -12.37
C THR A 80 -10.27 7.54 -13.41
N ILE A 81 -9.54 6.47 -13.09
CA ILE A 81 -8.61 5.81 -14.01
C ILE A 81 -9.38 4.66 -14.67
N HIS A 82 -9.61 4.80 -15.97
CA HIS A 82 -10.12 3.75 -16.83
C HIS A 82 -8.95 3.02 -17.47
N ALA A 83 -9.07 1.72 -17.61
CA ALA A 83 -8.12 0.91 -18.38
C ALA A 83 -8.86 0.18 -19.50
N ARG A 84 -8.18 0.01 -20.62
CA ARG A 84 -8.67 -0.79 -21.75
C ARG A 84 -8.34 -2.26 -21.48
N LEU A 85 -9.37 -3.07 -21.19
CA LEU A 85 -9.19 -4.50 -20.93
C LEU A 85 -9.51 -5.29 -22.20
N GLU A 86 -8.49 -5.54 -23.03
CA GLU A 86 -8.67 -6.17 -24.34
C GLU A 86 -8.88 -7.69 -24.29
N GLY A 87 -8.45 -8.33 -23.19
CA GLY A 87 -8.68 -9.77 -22.98
C GLY A 87 -10.13 -10.14 -22.65
N LEU A 88 -11.07 -9.19 -22.69
CA LEU A 88 -12.49 -9.42 -22.39
C LEU A 88 -13.30 -9.32 -23.69
N GLU A 89 -14.00 -10.39 -24.05
CA GLU A 89 -14.89 -10.42 -25.21
C GLU A 89 -16.15 -9.56 -24.96
N SER A 90 -16.06 -8.25 -25.15
CA SER A 90 -17.26 -7.40 -25.27
C SER A 90 -17.45 -6.94 -26.71
N SER A 91 -18.50 -7.45 -27.34
CA SER A 91 -18.87 -7.21 -28.74
C SER A 91 -19.48 -5.82 -29.02
N ARG A 92 -19.51 -4.89 -28.05
CA ARG A 92 -20.08 -3.54 -28.19
C ARG A 92 -19.31 -2.55 -27.32
N GLU A 93 -18.77 -1.51 -27.97
CA GLU A 93 -18.02 -0.36 -27.42
C GLU A 93 -16.57 -0.61 -26.96
N PRO A 94 -15.68 0.40 -27.02
CA PRO A 94 -14.31 0.28 -26.53
C PRO A 94 -14.33 -0.13 -25.05
N ASN A 95 -13.57 -1.19 -24.73
CA ASN A 95 -13.51 -1.88 -23.43
C ASN A 95 -12.89 -1.06 -22.29
N TRP A 96 -13.30 0.19 -22.12
CA TRP A 96 -12.88 1.01 -20.98
C TRP A 96 -13.59 0.51 -19.73
N VAL A 97 -12.79 0.07 -18.77
CA VAL A 97 -13.25 -0.39 -17.46
C VAL A 97 -12.72 0.58 -16.42
N PRO A 98 -13.60 1.23 -15.64
CA PRO A 98 -13.15 2.11 -14.58
C PRO A 98 -12.60 1.24 -13.45
N LEU A 99 -11.32 1.40 -13.10
CA LEU A 99 -10.65 0.53 -12.13
C LEU A 99 -10.58 1.17 -10.74
N VAL A 100 -10.21 2.44 -10.69
CA VAL A 100 -10.02 3.20 -9.45
C VAL A 100 -10.59 4.60 -9.61
N THR A 101 -11.42 5.03 -8.65
CA THR A 101 -11.84 6.43 -8.51
C THR A 101 -11.28 7.00 -7.21
N ILE A 102 -10.79 8.24 -7.28
CA ILE A 102 -10.29 9.01 -6.14
C ILE A 102 -11.10 10.30 -6.05
N LEU A 103 -11.52 10.69 -4.85
CA LEU A 103 -12.14 12.00 -4.59
C LEU A 103 -11.08 12.99 -4.10
N ARG A 104 -10.91 14.09 -4.84
CA ARG A 104 -10.16 15.27 -4.40
C ARG A 104 -11.14 16.36 -3.99
N ASP A 105 -11.01 16.87 -2.78
CA ASP A 105 -11.80 17.97 -2.23
C ASP A 105 -11.02 19.28 -2.42
N THR A 106 -11.48 20.12 -3.34
CA THR A 106 -10.80 21.37 -3.77
C THR A 106 -11.39 22.63 -3.13
N LEU A 107 -12.31 22.47 -2.18
CA LEU A 107 -13.13 23.55 -1.61
C LEU A 107 -13.92 24.39 -2.63
N GLY A 108 -13.86 24.07 -3.92
CA GLY A 108 -14.51 24.81 -5.01
C GLY A 108 -13.65 25.89 -5.64
N ASP A 109 -12.37 25.98 -5.29
CA ASP A 109 -11.41 26.90 -5.91
C ASP A 109 -10.38 26.16 -6.79
N GLN A 110 -9.39 26.91 -7.28
CA GLN A 110 -8.32 26.40 -8.15
C GLN A 110 -6.96 26.36 -7.41
N GLN A 111 -6.94 26.42 -6.08
CA GLN A 111 -5.72 26.49 -5.29
C GLN A 111 -5.29 25.08 -4.84
N PRO A 112 -4.29 24.46 -5.49
CA PRO A 112 -3.88 23.10 -5.12
C PRO A 112 -3.29 22.98 -3.70
N GLU A 113 -2.97 24.12 -3.05
CA GLU A 113 -2.47 24.18 -1.68
C GLU A 113 -3.52 23.76 -0.64
N ASN A 114 -4.82 23.85 -0.95
CA ASN A 114 -5.90 23.44 -0.05
C ASN A 114 -6.60 22.14 -0.47
N ASP A 115 -6.17 21.56 -1.60
CA ASP A 115 -6.70 20.32 -2.12
C ASP A 115 -6.42 19.19 -1.13
N ARG A 116 -7.44 18.36 -0.92
CA ARG A 116 -7.32 17.20 -0.05
C ARG A 116 -7.87 15.95 -0.69
N LEU A 117 -7.04 14.93 -0.81
CA LEU A 117 -7.49 13.60 -1.18
C LEU A 117 -8.31 13.00 -0.04
N ARG A 118 -9.49 12.47 -0.36
CA ARG A 118 -10.41 11.90 0.63
C ARG A 118 -10.63 10.42 0.42
N TYR A 119 -11.33 10.04 -0.64
CA TYR A 119 -11.84 8.67 -0.76
C TYR A 119 -11.19 7.95 -1.92
N VAL A 120 -10.87 6.67 -1.71
CA VAL A 120 -10.42 5.77 -2.77
C VAL A 120 -11.43 4.65 -2.93
N TRP A 121 -11.91 4.46 -4.16
CA TRP A 121 -12.79 3.37 -4.57
C TRP A 121 -12.10 2.50 -5.62
N PRO A 122 -11.60 1.31 -5.25
CA PRO A 122 -11.36 0.23 -6.18
C PRO A 122 -12.72 -0.26 -6.69
N LEU A 123 -13.10 0.10 -7.92
CA LEU A 123 -14.45 -0.15 -8.44
C LEU A 123 -14.71 -1.65 -8.72
N THR A 124 -13.64 -2.44 -8.82
CA THR A 124 -13.73 -3.90 -8.87
C THR A 124 -14.14 -4.52 -7.53
N TYR A 125 -14.00 -3.81 -6.40
CA TYR A 125 -14.38 -4.29 -5.07
C TYR A 125 -15.86 -4.11 -4.83
N THR A 126 -16.60 -5.20 -4.58
CA THR A 126 -18.03 -5.10 -4.26
C THR A 126 -18.37 -5.77 -2.94
N ARG A 127 -19.36 -5.25 -2.22
CA ARG A 127 -19.86 -5.92 -1.01
C ARG A 127 -20.31 -7.35 -1.37
N PRO A 128 -19.83 -8.40 -0.66
CA PRO A 128 -20.24 -9.76 -0.95
C PRO A 128 -21.74 -9.97 -0.76
N THR A 129 -22.32 -10.84 -1.59
CA THR A 129 -23.72 -11.25 -1.50
C THR A 129 -23.99 -12.03 -0.21
N ARG A 130 -25.26 -12.16 0.21
CA ARG A 130 -25.61 -12.96 1.41
C ARG A 130 -25.08 -14.40 1.32
N ARG A 131 -25.18 -15.03 0.14
CA ARG A 131 -24.65 -16.38 -0.13
C ARG A 131 -23.13 -16.44 0.02
N GLN A 132 -22.42 -15.50 -0.60
CA GLN A 132 -20.96 -15.38 -0.46
C GLN A 132 -20.55 -15.15 1.01
N ARG A 133 -21.30 -14.34 1.78
CA ARG A 133 -21.02 -14.13 3.21
C ARG A 133 -21.17 -15.40 4.04
N ILE A 134 -22.26 -16.14 3.83
CA ILE A 134 -22.50 -17.42 4.53
C ILE A 134 -21.36 -18.39 4.24
N LEU A 135 -20.96 -18.51 2.98
CA LEU A 135 -19.94 -19.47 2.58
C LEU A 135 -18.53 -19.02 2.94
N GLY A 136 -18.26 -17.72 2.91
CA GLY A 136 -17.05 -17.13 3.46
C GLY A 136 -16.90 -17.38 4.96
N ALA A 137 -17.99 -17.69 5.68
CA ALA A 137 -17.96 -18.07 7.08
C ALA A 137 -17.79 -19.58 7.31
N VAL A 138 -17.78 -20.43 6.28
CA VAL A 138 -17.57 -21.87 6.44
C VAL A 138 -16.06 -22.14 6.56
N PRO A 139 -15.56 -22.62 7.70
CA PRO A 139 -14.15 -22.98 7.85
C PRO A 139 -13.74 -24.02 6.81
N PHE A 140 -12.51 -23.94 6.32
CA PHE A 140 -11.95 -24.86 5.32
C PHE A 140 -12.63 -24.86 3.94
N LEU A 141 -13.61 -23.99 3.70
CA LEU A 141 -14.18 -23.82 2.36
C LEU A 141 -13.22 -22.97 1.50
N TYR A 142 -12.32 -23.65 0.79
CA TYR A 142 -11.34 -23.03 -0.11
C TYR A 142 -11.76 -23.13 -1.59
N ALA A 143 -13.06 -22.99 -1.83
CA ALA A 143 -13.64 -23.01 -3.16
C ALA A 143 -14.39 -21.71 -3.39
N ARG A 144 -14.21 -21.15 -4.59
CA ARG A 144 -14.95 -19.99 -5.03
C ARG A 144 -16.44 -20.31 -5.16
N VAL A 145 -17.30 -19.39 -4.73
CA VAL A 145 -18.75 -19.62 -4.77
C VAL A 145 -19.43 -18.68 -5.75
N GLY A 146 -19.32 -19.05 -7.02
CA GLY A 146 -20.04 -18.42 -8.12
C GLY A 146 -19.76 -16.93 -8.29
N ASN A 147 -20.42 -16.35 -9.28
CA ASN A 147 -20.30 -14.94 -9.61
C ASN A 147 -21.46 -14.13 -9.07
N LYS A 148 -21.15 -12.91 -8.66
CA LYS A 148 -22.16 -11.89 -8.44
C LYS A 148 -22.72 -11.41 -9.78
N GLN A 149 -24.04 -11.41 -9.91
CA GLN A 149 -24.71 -11.04 -11.15
C GLN A 149 -24.79 -9.52 -11.32
N ASN A 150 -25.16 -8.79 -10.27
CA ASN A 150 -25.38 -7.34 -10.31
C ASN A 150 -24.72 -6.63 -9.12
N ALA A 151 -24.21 -5.44 -9.35
CA ALA A 151 -23.78 -4.52 -8.32
C ALA A 151 -24.99 -3.99 -7.53
N SER A 152 -24.71 -3.40 -6.37
CA SER A 152 -25.72 -2.70 -5.60
C SER A 152 -26.08 -1.40 -6.31
N THR A 153 -27.36 -1.01 -6.32
CA THR A 153 -27.80 0.31 -6.79
C THR A 153 -27.37 1.44 -5.85
N GLN A 154 -27.05 1.11 -4.59
CA GLN A 154 -26.46 2.05 -3.64
C GLN A 154 -24.99 2.30 -3.98
N ALA A 155 -24.53 3.53 -3.71
CA ALA A 155 -23.15 3.96 -3.88
C ALA A 155 -22.15 2.96 -3.26
N PRO A 156 -21.05 2.65 -3.95
CA PRO A 156 -20.02 1.77 -3.41
C PRO A 156 -19.40 2.43 -2.16
N PRO A 157 -19.15 1.64 -1.08
CA PRO A 157 -18.40 2.17 0.05
C PRO A 157 -16.95 2.46 -0.37
N PRO A 158 -16.36 3.60 0.04
CA PRO A 158 -14.94 3.82 -0.17
C PRO A 158 -14.15 2.75 0.60
N VAL A 159 -13.08 2.26 0.00
CA VAL A 159 -12.19 1.31 0.64
C VAL A 159 -11.24 2.02 1.58
N LEU A 160 -10.95 3.29 1.34
CA LEU A 160 -10.04 4.07 2.18
C LEU A 160 -10.52 5.51 2.25
N ASP A 161 -10.41 6.10 3.44
CA ASP A 161 -10.50 7.53 3.68
C ASP A 161 -9.10 8.06 4.04
N LEU A 162 -8.45 8.68 3.06
CA LEU A 162 -7.12 9.28 3.15
C LEU A 162 -7.07 10.42 4.17
N ALA A 163 -8.16 11.14 4.37
CA ALA A 163 -8.23 12.24 5.34
C ALA A 163 -8.38 11.76 6.79
N ALA A 164 -8.96 10.56 7.00
CA ALA A 164 -9.29 10.03 8.32
C ALA A 164 -8.84 8.57 8.52
N THR A 165 -7.62 8.24 8.08
CA THR A 165 -7.05 6.88 8.13
C THR A 165 -6.99 6.27 9.53
N ASN A 166 -6.87 7.11 10.57
CA ASN A 166 -6.88 6.68 11.96
C ASN A 166 -8.22 6.10 12.42
N ARG A 167 -9.34 6.53 11.84
CA ARG A 167 -10.69 6.10 12.23
C ARG A 167 -10.88 4.60 12.02
N GLU A 168 -10.35 4.09 10.92
CA GLU A 168 -10.43 2.67 10.60
C GLU A 168 -9.60 1.80 11.56
N VAL A 169 -8.41 2.25 11.94
CA VAL A 169 -7.58 1.56 12.94
C VAL A 169 -8.32 1.42 14.27
N TRP A 170 -8.92 2.52 14.75
CA TRP A 170 -9.68 2.48 16.01
C TRP A 170 -10.91 1.58 15.93
N ASN A 171 -11.64 1.60 14.80
CA ASN A 171 -12.74 0.69 14.58
C ASN A 171 -12.28 -0.78 14.61
N ASN A 172 -11.16 -1.11 13.97
CA ASN A 172 -10.62 -2.47 13.95
C ASN A 172 -10.15 -2.93 15.34
N ILE A 173 -9.43 -2.08 16.08
CA ILE A 173 -9.01 -2.36 17.46
C ILE A 173 -10.24 -2.58 18.35
N PHE A 174 -11.24 -1.70 18.23
CA PHE A 174 -12.48 -1.79 18.98
C PHE A 174 -13.24 -3.10 18.69
N TRP A 175 -13.47 -3.43 17.41
CA TRP A 175 -14.15 -4.68 17.04
C TRP A 175 -13.38 -5.92 17.48
N THR A 176 -12.04 -5.89 17.42
CA THR A 176 -11.19 -6.96 17.93
C THR A 176 -11.36 -7.12 19.44
N ALA A 177 -11.34 -6.03 20.20
CA ALA A 177 -11.56 -6.05 21.64
C ALA A 177 -12.99 -6.53 21.98
N LEU A 178 -14.01 -6.04 21.27
CA LEU A 178 -15.40 -6.41 21.47
C LEU A 178 -15.62 -7.90 21.18
N GLN A 179 -15.04 -8.44 20.10
CA GLN A 179 -15.13 -9.85 19.76
C GLN A 179 -14.48 -10.73 20.83
N ASN A 180 -13.30 -10.34 21.32
CA ASN A 180 -12.59 -11.05 22.39
C ASN A 180 -13.36 -11.03 23.73
N ILE A 181 -14.11 -9.97 24.01
CA ILE A 181 -14.87 -9.84 25.27
C ILE A 181 -16.25 -10.51 25.17
N LEU A 182 -17.00 -10.23 24.11
CA LEU A 182 -18.41 -10.61 24.01
C LEU A 182 -18.67 -11.90 23.23
N ILE A 183 -17.94 -12.18 22.15
CA ILE A 183 -18.25 -13.30 21.26
C ILE A 183 -17.46 -14.55 21.66
N ASP A 184 -16.23 -14.36 22.12
CA ASP A 184 -15.34 -15.45 22.48
C ASP A 184 -15.82 -16.35 23.64
N PRO A 185 -16.70 -15.92 24.56
CA PRO A 185 -17.29 -16.83 25.54
C PRO A 185 -18.29 -17.84 24.96
N TYR A 186 -18.88 -17.61 23.78
CA TYR A 186 -20.01 -18.41 23.25
C TYR A 186 -19.62 -19.66 22.42
N GLY A 187 -18.36 -20.10 22.47
CA GLY A 187 -17.93 -21.42 21.98
C GLY A 187 -17.29 -21.48 20.58
N MET A 188 -16.66 -22.62 20.30
CA MET A 188 -15.80 -22.90 19.13
C MET A 188 -16.43 -22.71 17.73
N PRO A 189 -17.68 -23.13 17.44
CA PRO A 189 -18.20 -23.04 16.07
C PRO A 189 -18.47 -21.60 15.62
N ILE A 190 -18.89 -20.72 16.53
CA ILE A 190 -19.12 -19.29 16.25
C ILE A 190 -17.79 -18.56 16.04
N LYS A 191 -16.74 -18.93 16.79
CA LYS A 191 -15.38 -18.39 16.61
C LYS A 191 -14.78 -18.74 15.26
N ALA A 192 -14.76 -20.02 14.92
CA ALA A 192 -14.11 -20.50 13.70
C ALA A 192 -14.78 -19.90 12.45
N SER A 193 -16.11 -19.82 12.45
CA SER A 193 -16.86 -19.22 11.35
C SER A 193 -16.66 -17.71 11.23
N THR A 194 -16.70 -16.97 12.35
CA THR A 194 -16.47 -15.52 12.36
C THR A 194 -15.05 -15.17 11.92
N ARG A 195 -14.04 -15.89 12.42
CA ARG A 195 -12.64 -15.70 12.03
C ARG A 195 -12.40 -16.06 10.57
N SER A 196 -12.94 -17.18 10.09
CA SER A 196 -12.84 -17.55 8.68
C SER A 196 -13.48 -16.49 7.78
N TYR A 197 -14.67 -15.99 8.15
CA TYR A 197 -15.33 -14.89 7.45
C TYR A 197 -14.48 -13.62 7.43
N GLN A 198 -13.93 -13.21 8.57
CA GLN A 198 -13.05 -12.03 8.68
C GLN A 198 -11.76 -12.17 7.86
N ASN A 199 -11.15 -13.35 7.84
CA ASN A 199 -9.96 -13.62 7.03
C ASN A 199 -10.30 -13.58 5.54
N ASN A 200 -11.41 -14.20 5.12
CA ASN A 200 -11.85 -14.22 3.73
C ASN A 200 -12.25 -12.82 3.23
N ILE A 201 -12.97 -12.03 4.03
CA ILE A 201 -13.33 -10.64 3.67
C ILE A 201 -12.11 -9.73 3.65
N SER A 202 -11.17 -9.90 4.59
CA SER A 202 -9.90 -9.14 4.61
C SER A 202 -9.06 -9.47 3.38
N ALA A 203 -8.86 -10.77 3.07
CA ALA A 203 -8.14 -11.20 1.87
C ALA A 203 -8.81 -10.73 0.58
N TYR A 204 -10.14 -10.73 0.53
CA TYR A 204 -10.92 -10.24 -0.60
C TYR A 204 -10.73 -8.72 -0.79
N ARG A 205 -10.88 -7.94 0.28
CA ARG A 205 -10.63 -6.48 0.23
C ARG A 205 -9.19 -6.19 -0.18
N LYS A 206 -8.22 -6.91 0.39
CA LYS A 206 -6.79 -6.77 0.12
C LYS A 206 -6.46 -7.02 -1.36
N SER A 207 -7.05 -8.04 -2.00
CA SER A 207 -6.81 -8.32 -3.41
C SER A 207 -7.19 -7.14 -4.32
N HIS A 208 -8.30 -6.46 -4.00
CA HIS A 208 -8.74 -5.28 -4.74
C HIS A 208 -7.93 -4.02 -4.41
N ILE A 209 -7.47 -3.85 -3.16
CA ILE A 209 -6.52 -2.78 -2.79
C ILE A 209 -5.22 -2.93 -3.60
N ILE A 210 -4.69 -4.15 -3.67
CA ILE A 210 -3.46 -4.41 -4.41
C ILE A 210 -3.66 -4.17 -5.90
N ARG A 211 -4.79 -4.60 -6.46
CA ARG A 211 -5.09 -4.29 -7.86
C ARG A 211 -5.14 -2.79 -8.10
N ALA A 212 -5.77 -2.01 -7.21
CA ALA A 212 -5.77 -0.55 -7.29
C ALA A 212 -4.35 0.03 -7.21
N LEU A 213 -3.50 -0.49 -6.32
CA LEU A 213 -2.09 -0.12 -6.24
C LEU A 213 -1.33 -0.42 -7.53
N SER A 214 -1.52 -1.60 -8.11
CA SER A 214 -0.88 -1.98 -9.37
C SER A 214 -1.33 -1.09 -10.53
N VAL A 215 -2.61 -0.73 -10.58
CA VAL A 215 -3.15 0.23 -11.57
C VAL A 215 -2.53 1.61 -11.38
N LEU A 216 -2.45 2.11 -10.14
CA LEU A 216 -1.89 3.43 -9.84
C LEU A 216 -0.38 3.48 -10.15
N ALA A 217 0.37 2.43 -9.82
CA ALA A 217 1.79 2.35 -10.14
C ALA A 217 2.01 2.29 -11.65
N LEU A 218 1.24 1.46 -12.36
CA LEU A 218 1.34 1.33 -13.82
C LEU A 218 0.92 2.63 -14.55
N TYR A 219 -0.09 3.31 -14.03
CA TYR A 219 -0.51 4.63 -14.53
C TYR A 219 0.61 5.66 -14.41
N ASP A 220 1.26 5.74 -13.25
CA ASP A 220 2.36 6.68 -12.97
C ASP A 220 3.55 6.44 -13.89
N THR A 221 3.93 5.19 -14.11
CA THR A 221 5.04 4.83 -15.01
C THR A 221 4.76 5.15 -16.47
N ILE A 222 3.48 5.12 -16.90
CA ILE A 222 3.09 5.20 -18.32
C ILE A 222 2.70 6.61 -18.74
N GLN A 223 1.87 7.30 -17.96
CA GLN A 223 1.41 8.66 -18.30
C GLN A 223 2.20 9.76 -17.58
N GLY A 224 3.02 9.41 -16.59
CA GLY A 224 3.69 10.36 -15.71
C GLY A 224 2.72 11.07 -14.75
N SER A 225 3.27 12.01 -13.97
CA SER A 225 2.56 12.72 -12.89
C SER A 225 1.68 13.88 -13.40
N GLN A 226 0.87 13.68 -14.44
CA GLN A 226 0.08 14.78 -15.04
C GLN A 226 -1.12 15.22 -14.18
N VAL A 227 -1.63 14.34 -13.31
CA VAL A 227 -2.90 14.56 -12.60
C VAL A 227 -2.77 14.50 -11.10
N PHE A 228 -2.02 13.52 -10.62
CA PHE A 228 -1.60 13.46 -9.24
C PHE A 228 -0.17 13.99 -9.17
N SER A 229 0.10 14.86 -8.21
CA SER A 229 1.50 15.16 -7.91
C SER A 229 2.21 13.88 -7.44
N PRO A 230 3.55 13.78 -7.58
CA PRO A 230 4.29 12.63 -7.07
C PRO A 230 4.03 12.37 -5.57
N SER A 231 3.87 13.45 -4.78
CA SER A 231 3.55 13.36 -3.36
C SER A 231 2.13 12.86 -3.08
N GLU A 232 1.13 13.30 -3.86
CA GLU A 232 -0.24 12.78 -3.78
C GLU A 232 -0.30 11.29 -4.10
N LEU A 233 0.38 10.87 -5.18
CA LEU A 233 0.40 9.46 -5.57
C LEU A 233 1.11 8.60 -4.53
N SER A 234 2.27 9.04 -4.03
CA SER A 234 3.00 8.38 -2.95
C SER A 234 2.16 8.28 -1.68
N GLU A 235 1.39 9.33 -1.33
CA GLU A 235 0.43 9.31 -0.24
C GLU A 235 -0.65 8.24 -0.45
N ILE A 236 -1.31 8.22 -1.62
CA ILE A 236 -2.33 7.22 -1.94
C ILE A 236 -1.76 5.80 -1.84
N GLN A 237 -0.59 5.55 -2.46
CA GLN A 237 0.05 4.24 -2.48
C GLN A 237 0.46 3.79 -1.06
N ALA A 238 1.10 4.67 -0.29
CA ALA A 238 1.49 4.40 1.08
C ALA A 238 0.29 4.09 1.96
N ARG A 239 -0.78 4.89 1.88
CA ARG A 239 -1.99 4.67 2.69
C ARG A 239 -2.71 3.38 2.32
N LEU A 240 -2.80 3.04 1.03
CA LEU A 240 -3.36 1.75 0.59
C LEU A 240 -2.52 0.57 1.10
N ARG A 241 -1.19 0.62 1.01
CA ARG A 241 -0.30 -0.43 1.56
C ARG A 241 -0.39 -0.54 3.09
N LEU A 242 -0.56 0.58 3.77
CA LEU A 242 -0.71 0.65 5.23
C LEU A 242 -2.08 0.18 5.72
N THR A 243 -3.10 0.11 4.86
CA THR A 243 -4.45 -0.38 5.23
C THR A 243 -4.40 -1.82 5.75
N ASP A 244 -3.44 -2.62 5.28
CA ASP A 244 -3.22 -3.99 5.72
C ASP A 244 -2.39 -4.12 7.01
N LYS A 245 -1.83 -3.03 7.52
CA LYS A 245 -1.02 -3.02 8.74
C LYS A 245 -1.90 -2.60 9.92
N THR A 246 -1.85 -3.33 11.03
CA THR A 246 -2.69 -3.11 12.23
C THR A 246 -2.69 -1.66 12.72
N PHE A 247 -1.55 -0.97 12.62
CA PHE A 247 -1.38 0.42 13.04
C PHE A 247 -1.09 1.38 11.88
N GLY A 248 -1.35 0.96 10.64
CA GLY A 248 -0.97 1.72 9.45
C GLY A 248 -1.63 3.10 9.35
N GLY A 249 -2.90 3.22 9.79
CA GLY A 249 -3.59 4.52 9.87
C GLY A 249 -3.07 5.48 10.95
N LEU A 250 -2.13 5.06 11.81
CA LEU A 250 -1.45 5.93 12.76
C LEU A 250 -0.13 6.50 12.23
N VAL A 251 0.37 5.98 11.09
CA VAL A 251 1.54 6.54 10.43
C VAL A 251 1.18 7.95 9.96
N GLY A 252 1.92 8.94 10.45
CA GLY A 252 1.72 10.33 10.06
C GLY A 252 2.17 10.57 8.61
N ASP A 253 1.57 11.57 7.96
CA ASP A 253 1.77 11.85 6.52
C ASP A 253 3.24 11.98 6.13
N HIS A 254 4.02 12.58 7.00
CA HIS A 254 5.46 12.76 6.82
C HIS A 254 6.26 11.46 6.69
N ASN A 255 5.79 10.31 7.18
CA ASN A 255 6.50 9.04 7.04
C ASN A 255 6.01 8.21 5.85
N LEU A 256 4.96 8.66 5.15
CA LEU A 256 4.33 7.90 4.09
C LEU A 256 5.24 7.73 2.89
N GLU A 257 5.87 8.81 2.44
CA GLU A 257 6.78 8.78 1.31
C GLU A 257 7.96 7.84 1.55
N ARG A 258 8.70 8.04 2.65
CA ARG A 258 9.79 7.14 3.05
C ARG A 258 9.35 5.68 3.19
N PHE A 259 8.14 5.46 3.69
CA PHE A 259 7.57 4.12 3.77
C PHE A 259 7.33 3.55 2.36
N ASN A 260 6.76 4.34 1.46
CA ASN A 260 6.51 3.97 0.07
C ASN A 260 7.81 3.63 -0.65
N ASP A 261 8.82 4.49 -0.56
CA ASP A 261 10.14 4.29 -1.17
C ASP A 261 10.78 3.02 -0.67
N LYS A 262 10.77 2.81 0.65
CA LYS A 262 11.32 1.60 1.26
C LYS A 262 10.63 0.34 0.75
N GLU A 263 9.30 0.35 0.65
CA GLU A 263 8.55 -0.80 0.14
C GLU A 263 8.79 -1.01 -1.37
N ILE A 264 8.94 0.05 -2.16
CA ILE A 264 9.31 -0.04 -3.59
C ILE A 264 10.72 -0.64 -3.73
N SER A 265 11.71 -0.10 -3.03
CA SER A 265 13.08 -0.63 -3.05
C SER A 265 13.12 -2.09 -2.62
N GLN A 266 12.42 -2.45 -1.53
CA GLN A 266 12.34 -3.83 -1.08
C GLN A 266 11.71 -4.75 -2.12
N ALA A 267 10.63 -4.31 -2.78
CA ALA A 267 9.98 -5.09 -3.84
C ALA A 267 10.88 -5.28 -5.06
N LEU A 268 11.66 -4.26 -5.44
CA LEU A 268 12.64 -4.34 -6.52
C LEU A 268 13.78 -5.30 -6.18
N ASP A 269 14.30 -5.24 -4.94
CA ASP A 269 15.34 -6.14 -4.45
C ASP A 269 14.86 -7.60 -4.43
N ASP A 270 13.67 -7.84 -3.87
CA ASP A 270 13.04 -9.17 -3.82
C ASP A 270 12.81 -9.71 -5.24
N ARG A 271 12.34 -8.86 -6.16
CA ARG A 271 12.14 -9.21 -7.57
C ARG A 271 13.45 -9.56 -8.26
N GLY A 272 14.48 -8.73 -8.13
CA GLY A 272 15.79 -8.96 -8.74
C GLY A 272 16.44 -10.24 -8.22
N HIS A 273 16.37 -10.48 -6.90
CA HIS A 273 16.85 -11.71 -6.29
C HIS A 273 16.12 -12.95 -6.82
N ASN A 274 14.79 -12.90 -6.87
CA ASN A 274 13.96 -14.00 -7.34
C ASN A 274 14.12 -14.27 -8.83
N TRP A 275 14.27 -13.20 -9.63
CA TRP A 275 14.56 -13.31 -11.05
C TRP A 275 15.84 -14.11 -11.27
N GLU A 276 16.93 -13.73 -10.61
CA GLU A 276 18.22 -14.37 -10.83
C GLU A 276 18.23 -15.82 -10.36
N LEU A 277 17.69 -16.09 -9.17
CA LEU A 277 17.73 -17.46 -8.67
C LEU A 277 16.71 -18.37 -9.37
N LEU A 278 15.59 -17.85 -9.92
CA LEU A 278 14.73 -18.64 -10.80
C LEU A 278 15.42 -18.93 -12.13
N ARG A 279 16.03 -17.92 -12.75
CA ARG A 279 16.76 -18.05 -14.02
C ARG A 279 17.88 -19.07 -13.92
N GLN A 280 18.80 -18.90 -12.96
CA GLN A 280 19.90 -19.84 -12.71
C GLN A 280 19.40 -21.27 -12.52
N ARG A 281 18.28 -21.43 -11.78
CA ARG A 281 17.74 -22.75 -11.51
C ARG A 281 17.09 -23.39 -12.73
N VAL A 282 16.36 -22.61 -13.51
CA VAL A 282 15.72 -23.06 -14.75
C VAL A 282 16.80 -23.49 -15.76
N GLU A 283 17.85 -22.68 -15.93
CA GLU A 283 18.98 -23.00 -16.81
C GLU A 283 19.75 -24.25 -16.35
N ALA A 284 20.02 -24.38 -15.05
CA ALA A 284 20.71 -25.56 -14.49
C ALA A 284 19.94 -26.87 -14.74
N GLU A 285 18.62 -26.80 -14.82
CA GLU A 285 17.77 -27.95 -15.12
C GLU A 285 17.64 -28.20 -16.64
N SER A 286 18.19 -27.36 -17.51
CA SER A 286 17.97 -27.39 -18.98
C SER A 286 16.54 -27.04 -19.37
N LEU A 287 15.96 -26.06 -18.68
CA LEU A 287 14.67 -25.46 -19.01
C LEU A 287 14.88 -24.04 -19.54
N VAL A 288 13.85 -23.46 -20.17
CA VAL A 288 13.92 -22.10 -20.72
C VAL A 288 13.17 -21.13 -19.81
N PHE A 289 13.86 -20.06 -19.41
CA PHE A 289 13.32 -18.98 -18.58
C PHE A 289 12.86 -17.83 -19.47
N GLU A 290 11.63 -17.36 -19.30
CA GLU A 290 11.11 -16.19 -20.00
C GLU A 290 10.47 -15.20 -19.02
N PRO A 291 11.01 -13.98 -18.87
CA PRO A 291 10.35 -12.94 -18.10
C PRO A 291 9.10 -12.44 -18.83
N LEU A 292 7.99 -12.28 -18.12
CA LEU A 292 6.79 -11.63 -18.65
C LEU A 292 6.86 -10.15 -18.32
N LEU A 293 6.99 -9.33 -19.35
CA LEU A 293 7.04 -7.88 -19.22
C LEU A 293 5.63 -7.32 -19.01
N MET A 294 5.50 -6.46 -18.01
CA MET A 294 4.37 -5.57 -17.81
C MET A 294 4.45 -4.40 -18.79
N PRO A 295 3.36 -3.64 -19.00
CA PRO A 295 3.39 -2.48 -19.90
C PRO A 295 4.36 -1.36 -19.46
N ASP A 296 4.77 -1.33 -18.18
CA ASP A 296 5.84 -0.44 -17.68
C ASP A 296 7.26 -0.97 -17.97
N GLY A 297 7.39 -2.09 -18.68
CA GLY A 297 8.66 -2.78 -18.95
C GLY A 297 9.19 -3.61 -17.78
N SER A 298 8.51 -3.62 -16.62
CA SER A 298 8.97 -4.40 -15.47
C SER A 298 8.60 -5.88 -15.60
N ALA A 299 9.48 -6.77 -15.15
CA ALA A 299 9.24 -8.21 -15.15
C ALA A 299 8.76 -8.67 -13.75
N THR A 300 7.45 -8.63 -13.48
CA THR A 300 6.88 -9.10 -12.20
C THR A 300 6.64 -10.61 -12.17
N HIS A 301 6.57 -11.23 -13.34
CA HIS A 301 6.26 -12.64 -13.52
C HIS A 301 7.26 -13.28 -14.49
N ALA A 302 7.40 -14.59 -14.43
CA ALA A 302 8.22 -15.35 -15.37
C ALA A 302 7.56 -16.68 -15.72
N LEU A 303 7.59 -17.02 -17.00
CA LEU A 303 7.12 -18.27 -17.54
C LEU A 303 8.31 -19.20 -17.76
N VAL A 304 8.15 -20.46 -17.36
CA VAL A 304 9.16 -21.50 -17.57
C VAL A 304 8.65 -22.46 -18.62
N TRP A 305 9.50 -22.72 -19.60
CA TRP A 305 9.20 -23.57 -20.74
C TRP A 305 10.13 -24.78 -20.81
N ILE A 306 9.69 -25.78 -21.57
CA ILE A 306 10.49 -26.92 -21.96
C ILE A 306 10.41 -27.10 -23.47
N ALA A 307 11.55 -27.33 -24.10
CA ALA A 307 11.58 -27.74 -25.49
C ALA A 307 11.18 -29.22 -25.60
N LYS A 308 10.28 -29.54 -26.52
CA LYS A 308 9.82 -30.93 -26.73
C LYS A 308 10.96 -31.93 -27.02
N PRO A 309 12.02 -31.58 -27.78
CA PRO A 309 13.18 -32.45 -27.95
C PRO A 309 13.91 -32.79 -26.64
N ASP A 310 13.94 -31.85 -25.70
CA ASP A 310 14.65 -32.00 -24.42
C ASP A 310 13.97 -32.97 -23.48
N LEU A 311 12.65 -33.19 -23.63
CA LEU A 311 11.93 -34.24 -22.90
C LEU A 311 12.49 -35.63 -23.18
N ILE A 312 12.90 -35.88 -24.43
CA ILE A 312 13.47 -37.16 -24.86
C ILE A 312 14.94 -37.21 -24.47
N ALA A 313 15.69 -36.14 -24.73
CA ALA A 313 17.13 -36.08 -24.46
C ALA A 313 17.48 -36.22 -22.97
N ASN A 314 16.67 -35.61 -22.09
CA ASN A 314 16.92 -35.61 -20.65
C ASN A 314 16.15 -36.71 -19.89
N ARG A 315 15.57 -37.69 -20.59
CA ARG A 315 14.77 -38.74 -19.94
C ARG A 315 15.58 -39.50 -18.89
N GLY A 316 15.08 -39.52 -17.65
CA GLY A 316 15.77 -40.16 -16.52
C GLY A 316 16.84 -39.30 -15.84
N LYS A 317 17.11 -38.08 -16.32
CA LYS A 317 17.95 -37.09 -15.61
C LYS A 317 17.36 -36.81 -14.24
N LYS A 318 18.23 -36.75 -13.22
CA LYS A 318 17.82 -36.36 -11.86
C LYS A 318 17.39 -34.89 -11.89
N TYR A 319 16.17 -34.64 -11.40
CA TYR A 319 15.59 -33.31 -11.28
C TYR A 319 15.47 -32.92 -9.82
N ASP A 320 15.93 -31.73 -9.44
CA ASP A 320 15.73 -31.24 -8.08
C ASP A 320 14.53 -30.28 -8.00
N SER A 321 13.41 -30.86 -7.60
CA SER A 321 12.10 -30.21 -7.50
C SER A 321 11.95 -29.22 -6.35
N ARG A 322 12.89 -29.19 -5.39
CA ARG A 322 12.70 -28.43 -4.14
C ARG A 322 12.55 -26.93 -4.38
N PHE A 323 13.28 -26.41 -5.36
CA PHE A 323 13.30 -24.98 -5.66
C PHE A 323 12.14 -24.56 -6.54
N LEU A 324 11.99 -25.22 -7.69
CA LEU A 324 10.97 -24.91 -8.68
C LEU A 324 9.57 -25.28 -8.22
N ASN A 325 9.43 -26.12 -7.19
CA ASN A 325 8.11 -26.46 -6.60
C ASN A 325 7.14 -27.10 -7.60
N ILE A 326 7.68 -27.74 -8.62
CA ILE A 326 6.95 -28.48 -9.64
C ILE A 326 7.50 -29.90 -9.75
N ALA A 327 6.70 -30.85 -10.25
CA ALA A 327 7.16 -32.23 -10.45
C ALA A 327 8.27 -32.32 -11.52
N SER A 328 9.06 -33.39 -11.51
CA SER A 328 10.09 -33.62 -12.53
C SER A 328 9.49 -33.65 -13.94
N PRO A 329 9.91 -32.76 -14.86
CA PRO A 329 9.41 -32.80 -16.23
C PRO A 329 9.96 -34.01 -17.01
N TRP A 330 11.15 -34.49 -16.68
CA TRP A 330 11.85 -35.55 -17.40
C TRP A 330 11.23 -36.95 -17.24
N SER A 331 10.39 -37.13 -16.23
CA SER A 331 9.69 -38.39 -15.95
C SER A 331 8.16 -38.26 -16.08
N ASP A 332 7.65 -37.09 -16.47
CA ASP A 332 6.21 -36.85 -16.56
C ASP A 332 5.65 -37.35 -17.91
N LYS A 333 4.88 -38.44 -17.86
CA LYS A 333 4.23 -39.01 -19.05
C LYS A 333 3.26 -38.05 -19.73
N ARG A 334 2.68 -37.10 -18.98
CA ARG A 334 1.73 -36.11 -19.52
C ARG A 334 2.40 -35.13 -20.48
N LEU A 335 3.69 -34.84 -20.28
CA LEU A 335 4.44 -33.97 -21.18
C LEU A 335 4.81 -34.66 -22.50
N LEU A 336 4.98 -36.00 -22.49
CA LEU A 336 5.24 -36.77 -23.71
C LEU A 336 4.00 -36.86 -24.61
N ALA A 337 2.80 -36.87 -24.00
CA ALA A 337 1.50 -36.84 -24.68
C ALA A 337 0.78 -35.52 -24.42
N TRP A 338 1.50 -34.40 -24.51
CA TRP A 338 0.95 -33.08 -24.22
C TRP A 338 -0.04 -32.66 -25.32
N GLU A 339 -1.26 -32.34 -24.89
CA GLU A 339 -2.36 -31.87 -25.76
C GLU A 339 -2.76 -30.40 -25.47
N GLY A 340 -2.05 -29.73 -24.55
CA GLY A 340 -2.32 -28.33 -24.18
C GLY A 340 -1.64 -27.33 -25.12
N TYR A 341 -1.58 -26.06 -24.70
CA TYR A 341 -0.91 -25.01 -25.48
C TYR A 341 0.53 -25.37 -25.82
N THR A 342 0.95 -25.08 -27.05
CA THR A 342 2.32 -25.23 -27.54
C THR A 342 2.67 -24.04 -28.41
N GLU A 343 3.89 -23.56 -28.31
CA GLU A 343 4.39 -22.44 -29.11
C GLU A 343 5.58 -22.89 -29.95
N THR A 344 5.60 -22.59 -31.24
CA THR A 344 6.78 -22.88 -32.07
C THR A 344 7.71 -21.67 -32.06
N ARG A 345 8.92 -21.85 -31.52
CA ARG A 345 9.98 -20.83 -31.51
C ARG A 345 11.13 -21.26 -32.40
N TYR A 346 11.88 -20.30 -32.89
CA TYR A 346 13.02 -20.54 -33.76
C TYR A 346 14.31 -20.18 -33.03
N PHE A 347 15.28 -21.08 -33.04
CA PHE A 347 16.54 -20.93 -32.34
C PHE A 347 17.73 -21.00 -33.30
N ASP A 348 18.73 -20.15 -33.09
CA ASP A 348 20.01 -20.26 -33.81
C ASP A 348 20.90 -21.38 -33.24
N ALA A 349 22.11 -21.53 -33.78
CA ALA A 349 23.08 -22.53 -33.33
C ALA A 349 23.55 -22.29 -31.87
N GLU A 350 23.45 -21.05 -31.38
CA GLU A 350 23.77 -20.66 -30.01
C GLU A 350 22.57 -20.75 -29.05
N HIS A 351 21.45 -21.36 -29.48
CA HIS A 351 20.21 -21.49 -28.72
C HIS A 351 19.54 -20.15 -28.34
N ARG A 352 19.80 -19.07 -29.08
CA ARG A 352 19.09 -17.80 -28.92
C ARG A 352 17.84 -17.79 -29.76
N THR A 353 16.77 -17.18 -29.24
CA THR A 353 15.52 -17.04 -30.01
C THR A 353 15.74 -16.05 -31.14
N VAL A 354 15.41 -16.46 -32.36
CA VAL A 354 15.57 -15.65 -33.59
C VAL A 354 14.26 -15.67 -34.39
N PRO A 355 14.05 -14.71 -35.32
CA PRO A 355 12.92 -14.75 -36.24
C PRO A 355 12.93 -16.01 -37.13
N ALA A 356 11.74 -16.45 -37.56
CA ALA A 356 11.55 -17.67 -38.36
C ALA A 356 12.36 -17.73 -39.67
N GLY A 357 12.69 -16.58 -40.25
CA GLY A 357 13.42 -16.47 -41.52
C GLY A 357 14.95 -16.44 -41.40
N THR A 358 15.50 -16.46 -40.18
CA THR A 358 16.96 -16.38 -39.99
C THR A 358 17.63 -17.64 -40.55
N PRO A 359 18.65 -17.52 -41.43
CA PRO A 359 19.36 -18.68 -41.98
C PRO A 359 19.95 -19.57 -40.87
N GLY A 360 19.64 -20.87 -40.92
CA GLY A 360 20.08 -21.84 -39.90
C GLY A 360 19.20 -21.90 -38.65
N ALA A 361 18.11 -21.11 -38.58
CA ALA A 361 17.18 -21.19 -37.46
C ALA A 361 16.42 -22.51 -37.44
N ARG A 362 16.38 -23.14 -36.26
CA ARG A 362 15.67 -24.39 -36.00
C ARG A 362 14.34 -24.12 -35.32
N ALA A 363 13.24 -24.50 -35.97
CA ALA A 363 11.92 -24.56 -35.35
C ALA A 363 11.91 -25.59 -34.22
N THR A 364 11.48 -25.17 -33.03
CA THR A 364 11.38 -25.99 -31.82
C THR A 364 10.05 -25.71 -31.13
N GLU A 365 9.31 -26.78 -30.88
CA GLU A 365 8.03 -26.74 -30.17
C GLU A 365 8.30 -26.61 -28.66
N MET A 366 7.75 -25.56 -28.06
CA MET A 366 7.88 -25.20 -26.65
C MET A 366 6.58 -25.49 -25.91
N ILE A 367 6.69 -26.12 -24.74
CA ILE A 367 5.57 -26.43 -23.87
C ILE A 367 5.71 -25.58 -22.59
N PRO A 368 4.67 -24.83 -22.17
CA PRO A 368 4.73 -24.08 -20.93
C PRO A 368 4.65 -25.04 -19.75
N LEU A 369 5.57 -24.94 -18.80
CA LEU A 369 5.61 -25.78 -17.60
C LEU A 369 4.92 -25.12 -16.42
N ALA A 370 5.35 -23.91 -16.07
CA ALA A 370 4.88 -23.20 -14.89
C ALA A 370 5.09 -21.69 -14.99
N LEU A 371 4.17 -20.95 -14.40
CA LEU A 371 4.22 -19.50 -14.26
C LEU A 371 4.56 -19.14 -12.82
N TYR A 372 5.53 -18.26 -12.65
CA TYR A 372 6.02 -17.79 -11.36
C TYR A 372 5.76 -16.30 -11.19
N GLY A 373 5.53 -15.89 -9.95
CA GLY A 373 5.66 -14.50 -9.54
C GLY A 373 6.99 -14.23 -8.87
N LEU A 374 7.55 -13.06 -9.17
CA LEU A 374 8.88 -12.64 -8.72
C LEU A 374 8.82 -11.65 -7.55
N ASP A 375 7.69 -11.00 -7.29
CA ASP A 375 7.54 -10.02 -6.20
C ASP A 375 7.40 -10.64 -4.79
N ASN A 376 7.44 -11.97 -4.68
CA ASN A 376 7.23 -12.63 -3.40
C ASN A 376 8.49 -12.56 -2.53
N PRO A 377 8.44 -12.18 -1.24
CA PRO A 377 9.65 -12.14 -0.42
C PRO A 377 10.37 -13.49 -0.41
N LYS A 378 11.69 -13.45 -0.64
CA LYS A 378 12.67 -14.56 -0.52
C LYS A 378 12.69 -15.60 -1.63
N ILE A 379 11.55 -16.08 -2.14
CA ILE A 379 11.53 -17.11 -3.19
C ILE A 379 10.46 -16.85 -4.27
N PRO A 380 10.74 -17.20 -5.54
CA PRO A 380 9.75 -17.19 -6.62
C PRO A 380 8.60 -18.12 -6.29
N MET A 381 7.40 -17.69 -6.66
CA MET A 381 6.18 -18.37 -6.27
C MET A 381 5.45 -18.95 -7.48
N VAL A 382 5.26 -20.26 -7.52
CA VAL A 382 4.44 -20.92 -8.55
C VAL A 382 2.98 -20.46 -8.42
N LEU A 383 2.48 -19.84 -9.47
CA LEU A 383 1.10 -19.35 -9.59
C LEU A 383 0.24 -20.31 -10.40
N VAL A 384 0.79 -20.79 -11.51
CA VAL A 384 0.16 -21.75 -12.42
C VAL A 384 1.14 -22.87 -12.69
N ASP A 385 0.67 -24.10 -12.55
CA ASP A 385 1.35 -25.30 -13.06
C ASP A 385 0.50 -25.84 -14.20
N PHE A 386 1.06 -25.86 -15.40
CA PHE A 386 0.31 -26.25 -16.60
C PHE A 386 -0.01 -27.76 -16.59
N ARG A 387 0.77 -28.57 -15.87
CA ARG A 387 0.60 -30.02 -15.81
C ARG A 387 -0.40 -30.44 -14.73
N ASP A 388 -0.36 -29.76 -13.58
CA ASP A 388 -1.31 -29.96 -12.49
C ASP A 388 -1.90 -28.62 -12.04
N GLY A 389 -3.02 -28.22 -12.65
CA GLY A 389 -3.70 -26.96 -12.33
C GLY A 389 -4.15 -26.83 -10.86
N LEU A 390 -4.17 -27.93 -10.08
CA LEU A 390 -4.50 -27.91 -8.66
C LEU A 390 -3.26 -27.92 -7.76
N ASN A 391 -2.04 -28.07 -8.28
CA ASN A 391 -0.82 -28.12 -7.47
C ASN A 391 -0.64 -26.85 -6.61
N PRO A 392 -0.71 -25.61 -7.16
CA PRO A 392 -0.66 -24.39 -6.35
C PRO A 392 -1.77 -24.34 -5.30
N LYS A 393 -2.99 -24.73 -5.69
CA LYS A 393 -4.18 -24.78 -4.84
C LYS A 393 -4.01 -25.72 -3.66
N ARG A 394 -3.61 -26.97 -3.91
CA ARG A 394 -3.41 -28.02 -2.88
C ARG A 394 -2.36 -27.61 -1.86
N ARG A 395 -1.26 -27.00 -2.32
CA ARG A 395 -0.19 -26.48 -1.46
C ARG A 395 -0.68 -25.34 -0.56
N GLU A 396 -1.53 -24.48 -1.09
CA GLU A 396 -2.08 -23.39 -0.30
C GLU A 396 -3.16 -23.88 0.68
N MET A 397 -4.05 -24.78 0.26
CA MET A 397 -5.05 -25.40 1.13
C MET A 397 -4.40 -26.18 2.28
N SER A 398 -3.34 -26.95 2.03
CA SER A 398 -2.65 -27.69 3.11
C SER A 398 -2.01 -26.75 4.13
N ARG A 399 -1.44 -25.62 3.67
CA ARG A 399 -0.90 -24.58 4.56
C ARG A 399 -2.01 -23.88 5.36
N ARG A 400 -3.12 -23.51 4.72
CA ARG A 400 -4.26 -22.87 5.40
C ARG A 400 -4.89 -23.82 6.43
N ALA A 401 -5.08 -25.09 6.08
CA ALA A 401 -5.61 -26.08 7.01
C ALA A 401 -4.70 -26.24 8.24
N LEU A 402 -3.38 -26.30 8.06
CA LEU A 402 -2.43 -26.34 9.18
C LEU A 402 -2.57 -25.10 10.07
N HIS A 403 -2.69 -23.91 9.48
CA HIS A 403 -2.84 -22.65 10.20
C HIS A 403 -4.18 -22.52 10.94
N ASP A 404 -5.27 -22.92 10.30
CA ASP A 404 -6.61 -22.93 10.88
C ASP A 404 -6.69 -23.93 12.05
N VAL A 405 -6.04 -25.10 11.93
CA VAL A 405 -5.94 -26.09 13.02
C VAL A 405 -5.10 -25.57 14.18
N THR A 406 -3.90 -25.04 13.91
CA THR A 406 -3.01 -24.56 14.97
C THR A 406 -3.56 -23.34 15.71
N ARG A 407 -4.27 -22.44 15.03
CA ARG A 407 -4.87 -21.25 15.66
C ARG A 407 -6.19 -21.51 16.36
N ASN A 408 -7.06 -22.37 15.82
CA ASN A 408 -8.41 -22.52 16.35
C ASN A 408 -8.56 -23.69 17.33
N ILE A 409 -7.88 -24.82 17.12
CA ILE A 409 -8.12 -26.04 17.92
C ILE A 409 -7.21 -26.08 19.17
N LEU A 410 -6.01 -25.51 19.10
CA LEU A 410 -5.00 -25.64 20.16
C LEU A 410 -4.87 -24.43 21.10
N SER A 411 -5.53 -23.29 20.81
CA SER A 411 -5.44 -22.05 21.63
C SER A 411 -6.38 -22.00 22.84
N LEU A 412 -6.85 -23.16 23.32
CA LEU A 412 -7.93 -23.30 24.32
C LEU A 412 -7.48 -23.17 25.79
N SER A 413 -6.20 -22.94 26.08
CA SER A 413 -5.74 -22.71 27.45
C SER A 413 -6.05 -21.28 27.89
N THR A 414 -7.07 -21.11 28.73
CA THR A 414 -7.65 -19.82 29.11
C THR A 414 -6.73 -18.91 29.94
N PHE A 415 -5.53 -19.38 30.36
CA PHE A 415 -4.59 -18.58 31.17
C PHE A 415 -3.09 -18.83 30.94
N GLY A 416 -2.65 -19.53 29.89
CA GLY A 416 -1.21 -19.75 29.73
C GLY A 416 -0.80 -20.17 28.33
N ASP A 417 -0.27 -19.23 27.55
CA ASP A 417 0.41 -19.57 26.30
C ASP A 417 1.49 -18.56 25.86
N LEU A 418 2.19 -17.96 26.82
CA LEU A 418 3.50 -17.35 26.54
C LEU A 418 4.45 -18.33 25.82
N PRO A 419 4.48 -19.64 26.19
CA PRO A 419 5.26 -20.65 25.46
C PRO A 419 4.79 -20.89 24.02
N TYR A 420 3.50 -20.77 23.72
CA TYR A 420 2.98 -20.87 22.35
C TYR A 420 3.24 -19.61 21.53
N LEU A 421 3.13 -18.41 22.11
CA LEU A 421 3.61 -17.19 21.45
C LEU A 421 5.11 -17.29 21.13
N LEU A 422 5.91 -17.88 22.03
CA LEU A 422 7.31 -18.21 21.77
C LEU A 422 7.47 -19.32 20.72
N GLY A 423 6.65 -20.38 20.75
CA GLY A 423 6.69 -21.47 19.78
C GLY A 423 6.29 -21.04 18.37
N HIS A 424 5.27 -20.19 18.24
CA HIS A 424 4.82 -19.60 16.98
C HIS A 424 5.84 -18.60 16.45
N THR A 425 6.44 -17.75 17.30
CA THR A 425 7.52 -16.86 16.87
C THR A 425 8.76 -17.64 16.43
N VAL A 426 9.12 -18.73 17.10
CA VAL A 426 10.22 -19.63 16.66
C VAL A 426 9.85 -20.37 15.37
N PHE A 427 8.62 -20.87 15.24
CA PHE A 427 8.14 -21.54 14.03
C PHE A 427 8.11 -20.58 12.84
N ASP A 428 7.57 -19.38 13.01
CA ASP A 428 7.57 -18.32 11.99
C ASP A 428 8.98 -17.85 11.67
N PHE A 429 9.87 -17.78 12.67
CA PHE A 429 11.27 -17.44 12.46
C PHE A 429 11.97 -18.52 11.64
N VAL A 430 11.78 -19.81 11.95
CA VAL A 430 12.40 -20.94 11.24
C VAL A 430 11.80 -21.11 9.85
N THR A 431 10.48 -21.06 9.71
CA THR A 431 9.80 -21.18 8.40
C THR A 431 10.07 -19.95 7.53
N GLY A 432 10.07 -18.76 8.13
CA GLY A 432 10.50 -17.52 7.52
C GLY A 432 11.94 -17.57 7.03
N ARG A 433 12.89 -18.12 7.81
CA ARG A 433 14.29 -18.26 7.40
C ARG A 433 14.50 -19.34 6.33
N ARG A 434 13.60 -20.32 6.24
CA ARG A 434 13.59 -21.37 5.20
C ARG A 434 12.84 -20.97 3.93
N GLY A 435 12.37 -19.72 3.81
CA GLY A 435 11.61 -19.24 2.65
C GLY A 435 10.25 -19.91 2.50
N ILE A 436 9.76 -20.61 3.52
CA ILE A 436 8.40 -21.18 3.51
C ILE A 436 7.46 -20.04 3.80
N ASP A 437 6.91 -19.46 2.75
CA ASP A 437 5.94 -18.38 2.93
C ASP A 437 4.60 -18.94 3.43
N VAL A 438 4.35 -18.74 4.72
CA VAL A 438 3.09 -19.03 5.40
C VAL A 438 2.12 -17.83 5.26
N ASN A 439 2.59 -16.68 4.77
CA ASN A 439 1.78 -15.48 4.66
C ASN A 439 0.96 -15.46 3.37
N GLN A 440 -0.33 -15.77 3.52
CA GLN A 440 -1.38 -15.55 2.51
C GLN A 440 -1.34 -14.16 1.81
N PRO A 441 -0.92 -13.05 2.48
CA PRO A 441 -0.82 -11.73 1.86
C PRO A 441 -0.05 -11.59 0.54
N SER A 442 1.10 -12.24 0.39
CA SER A 442 1.97 -12.11 -0.80
C SER A 442 1.37 -12.79 -2.03
N ARG A 443 0.72 -13.95 -1.85
CA ARG A 443 -0.02 -14.67 -2.91
C ARG A 443 -1.10 -13.82 -3.53
N VAL A 444 -1.92 -13.24 -2.67
CA VAL A 444 -3.01 -12.36 -3.09
C VAL A 444 -2.47 -11.20 -3.94
N HIS A 445 -1.29 -10.68 -3.58
CA HIS A 445 -0.63 -9.62 -4.34
C HIS A 445 -0.29 -10.06 -5.76
N THR A 446 0.49 -11.13 -5.86
CA THR A 446 0.99 -11.63 -7.14
C THR A 446 -0.13 -12.11 -8.06
N TYR A 447 -1.21 -12.68 -7.51
CA TYR A 447 -2.39 -13.05 -8.29
C TYR A 447 -3.16 -11.83 -8.79
N ALA A 448 -3.30 -10.77 -7.98
CA ALA A 448 -3.94 -9.54 -8.40
C ALA A 448 -3.16 -8.84 -9.53
N GLN A 449 -1.82 -8.79 -9.42
CA GLN A 449 -0.95 -8.29 -10.48
C GLN A 449 -1.04 -9.14 -11.75
N LEU A 450 -1.03 -10.48 -11.63
CA LEU A 450 -1.15 -11.37 -12.78
C LEU A 450 -2.48 -11.18 -13.51
N LYS A 451 -3.60 -11.08 -12.77
CA LYS A 451 -4.91 -10.78 -13.38
C LYS A 451 -4.87 -9.46 -14.16
N LEU A 452 -4.21 -8.44 -13.61
CA LEU A 452 -4.04 -7.17 -14.30
C LEU A 452 -3.16 -7.31 -15.55
N LEU A 453 -2.02 -8.00 -15.46
CA LEU A 453 -1.13 -8.31 -16.58
C LEU A 453 -1.91 -8.97 -17.71
N LEU A 454 -2.64 -10.05 -17.42
CA LEU A 454 -3.43 -10.77 -18.43
C LEU A 454 -4.52 -9.89 -19.05
N SER A 455 -5.03 -8.91 -18.31
CA SER A 455 -6.08 -8.00 -18.81
C SER A 455 -5.55 -6.88 -19.69
N LEU A 456 -4.29 -6.45 -19.49
CA LEU A 456 -3.68 -5.30 -20.17
C LEU A 456 -2.69 -5.70 -21.26
N ASN A 457 -2.00 -6.83 -21.10
CA ASN A 457 -0.92 -7.21 -21.98
C ASN A 457 -1.45 -7.90 -23.25
N GLN A 458 -1.14 -7.30 -24.40
CA GLN A 458 -1.46 -7.82 -25.73
C GLN A 458 -0.32 -8.65 -26.32
N SER A 459 0.88 -8.62 -25.73
CA SER A 459 2.04 -9.35 -26.25
C SER A 459 1.97 -10.86 -25.99
N LEU A 460 1.15 -11.29 -25.04
CA LEU A 460 0.88 -12.70 -24.80
C LEU A 460 -0.05 -13.25 -25.86
N ASP A 461 0.29 -14.43 -26.39
CA ASP A 461 -0.59 -15.18 -27.27
C ASP A 461 -2.00 -15.34 -26.63
N PRO A 462 -3.09 -15.09 -27.38
CA PRO A 462 -4.45 -15.13 -26.83
C PRO A 462 -4.82 -16.48 -26.21
N GLU A 463 -4.40 -17.60 -26.80
CA GLU A 463 -4.71 -18.94 -26.30
C GLU A 463 -3.93 -19.22 -25.00
N LEU A 464 -2.63 -18.87 -24.96
CA LEU A 464 -1.84 -18.97 -23.73
C LEU A 464 -2.45 -18.13 -22.60
N ARG A 465 -2.83 -16.89 -22.91
CA ARG A 465 -3.46 -15.96 -21.97
C ARG A 465 -4.76 -16.52 -21.39
N GLU A 466 -5.62 -17.10 -22.25
CA GLU A 466 -6.85 -17.75 -21.81
C GLU A 466 -6.56 -18.95 -20.90
N GLN A 467 -5.60 -19.81 -21.28
CA GLN A 467 -5.23 -20.96 -20.45
C GLN A 467 -4.68 -20.54 -19.07
N ILE A 468 -3.87 -19.47 -19.01
CA ILE A 468 -3.41 -18.91 -17.72
C ILE A 468 -4.61 -18.38 -16.93
N GLY A 469 -5.51 -17.63 -17.56
CA GLY A 469 -6.72 -17.08 -16.94
C GLY A 469 -7.60 -18.16 -16.30
N GLN A 470 -7.98 -19.18 -17.08
CA GLN A 470 -8.81 -20.29 -16.61
C GLN A 470 -8.15 -21.06 -15.44
N ARG A 471 -6.83 -21.23 -15.47
CA ARG A 471 -6.08 -21.92 -14.40
C ARG A 471 -5.99 -21.05 -13.15
N LEU A 472 -5.75 -19.77 -13.31
CA LEU A 472 -5.69 -18.80 -12.22
C LEU A 472 -7.04 -18.72 -11.47
N GLU A 473 -8.16 -18.77 -12.18
CA GLU A 473 -9.49 -18.82 -11.59
C GLU A 473 -9.73 -20.09 -10.75
N LYS A 474 -9.23 -21.25 -11.20
CA LYS A 474 -9.31 -22.52 -10.45
C LYS A 474 -8.47 -22.49 -9.17
N VAL A 475 -7.35 -21.78 -9.19
CA VAL A 475 -6.40 -21.67 -8.07
C VAL A 475 -6.88 -20.68 -7.01
N SER A 476 -7.72 -19.69 -7.36
CA SER A 476 -8.28 -18.76 -6.37
C SER A 476 -9.01 -19.53 -5.24
N LEU A 477 -8.56 -19.27 -4.01
CA LEU A 477 -9.10 -19.91 -2.80
C LEU A 477 -10.17 -19.08 -2.10
N ASN A 478 -10.40 -17.83 -2.52
CA ASN A 478 -11.31 -16.96 -1.81
C ASN A 478 -12.76 -17.18 -2.28
N PRO A 479 -13.69 -17.62 -1.42
CA PRO A 479 -15.09 -17.82 -1.77
C PRO A 479 -15.79 -16.54 -2.26
N LEU A 480 -15.22 -15.36 -1.98
CA LEU A 480 -15.80 -14.05 -2.26
C LEU A 480 -15.35 -13.43 -3.59
N GLU A 481 -14.31 -13.97 -4.23
CA GLU A 481 -13.80 -13.45 -5.51
C GLU A 481 -14.79 -13.66 -6.66
N ASN A 482 -14.71 -12.80 -7.69
CA ASN A 482 -15.48 -12.95 -8.93
C ASN A 482 -14.53 -13.13 -10.12
N ASP A 483 -15.06 -13.53 -11.28
CA ASP A 483 -14.29 -13.64 -12.52
C ASP A 483 -13.92 -12.26 -13.04
N LEU A 484 -12.88 -12.20 -13.85
CA LEU A 484 -12.38 -10.92 -14.37
C LEU A 484 -13.45 -10.17 -15.17
N GLU A 485 -14.18 -10.84 -16.06
CA GLU A 485 -15.30 -10.27 -16.81
C GLU A 485 -16.40 -9.73 -15.90
N VAL A 486 -16.73 -10.49 -14.85
CA VAL A 486 -17.75 -10.11 -13.88
C VAL A 486 -17.29 -8.91 -13.07
N GLU A 487 -16.03 -8.86 -12.65
CA GLU A 487 -15.44 -7.72 -11.96
C GLU A 487 -15.43 -6.46 -12.83
N ALA A 488 -15.12 -6.60 -14.13
CA ALA A 488 -15.16 -5.49 -15.09
C ALA A 488 -16.59 -4.93 -15.25
N ARG A 489 -17.59 -5.80 -15.41
CA ARG A 489 -19.01 -5.40 -15.46
C ARG A 489 -19.46 -4.74 -14.15
N LEU A 490 -19.11 -5.34 -13.01
CA LEU A 490 -19.44 -4.79 -11.69
C LEU A 490 -18.79 -3.43 -11.47
N ALA A 491 -17.57 -3.23 -11.95
CA ALA A 491 -16.87 -1.95 -11.84
C ALA A 491 -17.57 -0.83 -12.62
N ARG A 492 -18.06 -1.11 -13.84
CA ARG A 492 -18.90 -0.16 -14.60
C ARG A 492 -20.18 0.20 -13.84
N GLN A 493 -20.91 -0.80 -13.33
CA GLN A 493 -22.13 -0.57 -12.55
C GLN A 493 -21.86 0.22 -11.25
N GLN A 494 -20.73 -0.04 -10.58
CA GLN A 494 -20.34 0.72 -9.40
C GLN A 494 -19.97 2.15 -9.72
N TYR A 495 -19.29 2.37 -10.85
CA TYR A 495 -18.95 3.70 -11.32
C TYR A 495 -20.22 4.51 -11.62
N GLU A 496 -21.17 3.94 -12.35
CA GLU A 496 -22.47 4.58 -12.60
C GLU A 496 -23.21 4.90 -11.30
N ALA A 497 -23.24 3.98 -10.34
CA ALA A 497 -23.85 4.22 -9.03
C ALA A 497 -23.12 5.32 -8.24
N LEU A 498 -21.79 5.42 -8.37
CA LEU A 498 -20.99 6.48 -7.75
C LEU A 498 -21.27 7.84 -8.40
N LEU A 499 -21.36 7.91 -9.73
CA LEU A 499 -21.73 9.13 -10.45
C LEU A 499 -23.16 9.58 -10.09
N ALA A 500 -24.10 8.64 -9.98
CA ALA A 500 -25.45 8.95 -9.52
C ALA A 500 -25.45 9.48 -8.09
N TYR A 501 -24.64 8.91 -7.20
CA TYR A 501 -24.44 9.40 -5.84
C TYR A 501 -23.76 10.77 -5.78
N ALA A 502 -22.87 11.06 -6.73
CA ALA A 502 -22.19 12.36 -6.84
C ALA A 502 -23.14 13.49 -7.25
N LYS A 503 -24.14 13.18 -8.09
CA LYS A 503 -25.16 14.15 -8.56
C LYS A 503 -26.28 14.43 -7.56
N ARG A 504 -26.43 13.60 -6.52
CA ARG A 504 -27.49 13.75 -5.53
C ARG A 504 -27.10 14.78 -4.47
N PHE A 505 -27.96 15.76 -4.19
CA PHE A 505 -27.71 16.75 -3.12
C PHE A 505 -27.49 16.08 -1.75
N ASP A 506 -28.25 15.03 -1.43
CA ASP A 506 -28.15 14.25 -0.19
C ASP A 506 -27.06 13.15 -0.25
N GLY A 507 -26.36 13.07 -1.37
CA GLY A 507 -25.37 12.05 -1.68
C GLY A 507 -23.94 12.47 -1.32
N LEU A 508 -23.05 12.49 -2.32
CA LEU A 508 -21.64 12.82 -2.12
C LEU A 508 -21.41 14.25 -1.62
N PRO A 509 -22.09 15.30 -2.13
CA PRO A 509 -21.96 16.67 -1.63
C PRO A 509 -22.31 16.78 -0.14
N ALA A 510 -23.45 16.22 0.30
CA ALA A 510 -23.81 16.20 1.72
C ALA A 510 -22.84 15.35 2.59
N LYS A 511 -22.20 14.33 2.01
CA LYS A 511 -21.13 13.59 2.71
C LYS A 511 -19.88 14.46 2.86
N LEU A 512 -19.45 15.13 1.79
CA LEU A 512 -18.32 16.06 1.80
C LEU A 512 -18.49 17.18 2.82
N ASP A 513 -19.65 17.82 2.85
CA ASP A 513 -19.98 18.86 3.83
C ASP A 513 -19.88 18.31 5.27
N ARG A 514 -20.41 17.11 5.53
CA ARG A 514 -20.29 16.45 6.84
C ARG A 514 -18.84 16.16 7.23
N ASP A 515 -17.99 15.84 6.27
CA ASP A 515 -16.57 15.55 6.50
C ASP A 515 -15.77 16.84 6.73
N ARG A 516 -16.01 17.91 5.96
CA ARG A 516 -15.43 19.24 6.20
C ARG A 516 -15.81 19.78 7.58
N ARG A 517 -17.06 19.61 8.00
CA ARG A 517 -17.51 19.97 9.36
C ARG A 517 -16.83 19.15 10.46
N ALA A 518 -16.40 17.92 10.16
CA ALA A 518 -15.57 17.14 11.08
C ALA A 518 -14.10 17.61 11.09
N GLU A 519 -13.58 18.14 9.98
CA GLU A 519 -12.24 18.75 9.90
C GLU A 519 -12.15 20.10 10.61
N MET A 520 -13.27 20.82 10.70
CA MET A 520 -13.38 22.07 11.44
C MET A 520 -13.30 21.90 12.97
N LEU A 521 -13.52 20.67 13.46
CA LEU A 521 -13.53 20.34 14.89
C LEU A 521 -12.26 20.81 15.63
N PRO A 522 -11.01 20.55 15.16
CA PRO A 522 -9.81 21.07 15.80
C PRO A 522 -9.66 22.60 15.75
N LEU A 523 -10.36 23.29 14.85
CA LEU A 523 -10.32 24.74 14.73
C LEU A 523 -11.28 25.42 15.73
N ALA A 524 -12.39 24.74 16.07
CA ALA A 524 -13.38 25.21 17.03
C ALA A 524 -13.07 24.79 18.48
N HIS A 525 -12.41 23.65 18.67
CA HIS A 525 -12.28 23.01 19.97
C HIS A 525 -10.85 22.78 20.44
N SER A 526 -10.67 22.86 21.75
CA SER A 526 -9.41 22.54 22.43
C SER A 526 -9.09 21.04 22.35
N ARG A 527 -7.82 20.66 22.49
CA ARG A 527 -7.39 19.24 22.44
C ARG A 527 -8.13 18.33 23.43
N ARG A 528 -8.55 18.85 24.59
CA ARG A 528 -9.29 18.08 25.61
C ARG A 528 -10.71 17.74 25.14
N GLU A 529 -11.41 18.71 24.57
CA GLU A 529 -12.75 18.51 23.99
C GLU A 529 -12.69 17.55 22.79
N GLN A 530 -11.66 17.67 21.95
CA GLN A 530 -11.45 16.73 20.83
C GLN A 530 -11.32 15.28 21.31
N ILE A 531 -10.57 15.03 22.39
CA ILE A 531 -10.43 13.69 22.99
C ILE A 531 -11.78 13.20 23.50
N PHE A 532 -12.55 14.06 24.18
CA PHE A 532 -13.88 13.71 24.66
C PHE A 532 -14.83 13.32 23.50
N PHE A 533 -14.88 14.10 22.42
CA PHE A 533 -15.73 13.77 21.27
C PHE A 533 -15.33 12.46 20.58
N ARG A 534 -14.03 12.14 20.53
CA ARG A 534 -13.55 10.85 20.03
C ARG A 534 -13.98 9.70 20.93
N ALA A 535 -13.86 9.85 22.25
CA ALA A 535 -14.32 8.85 23.20
C ALA A 535 -15.85 8.64 23.09
N ALA A 536 -16.62 9.71 22.97
CA ALA A 536 -18.07 9.64 22.77
C ALA A 536 -18.45 8.93 21.46
N ASN A 537 -17.72 9.18 20.36
CA ASN A 537 -17.91 8.45 19.10
C ASN A 537 -17.67 6.95 19.28
N ILE A 538 -16.57 6.56 19.94
CA ILE A 538 -16.24 5.15 20.18
C ILE A 538 -17.29 4.49 21.08
N LEU A 539 -17.63 5.11 22.22
CA LEU A 539 -18.59 4.57 23.20
C LEU A 539 -20.01 4.45 22.63
N SER A 540 -20.37 5.29 21.66
CA SER A 540 -21.65 5.23 20.95
C SER A 540 -21.62 4.34 19.71
N PHE A 541 -20.55 3.55 19.50
CA PHE A 541 -20.38 2.69 18.33
C PHE A 541 -20.48 3.47 17.00
N GLY A 542 -19.99 4.71 17.01
CA GLY A 542 -20.02 5.64 15.87
C GLY A 542 -21.36 6.34 15.66
N ALA A 543 -22.40 6.05 16.47
CA ALA A 543 -23.70 6.72 16.37
C ALA A 543 -23.57 8.23 16.63
N TYR A 544 -22.72 8.63 17.58
CA TYR A 544 -22.38 10.03 17.81
C TYR A 544 -21.16 10.44 16.97
N THR A 545 -21.33 11.40 16.06
CA THR A 545 -20.21 12.06 15.39
C THR A 545 -20.38 13.56 15.54
N HIS A 546 -19.51 14.18 16.36
CA HIS A 546 -19.52 15.64 16.53
C HIS A 546 -19.12 16.32 15.23
N ARG A 547 -19.85 17.37 14.85
CA ARG A 547 -19.65 18.15 13.63
C ARG A 547 -19.93 19.62 13.93
N GLU A 548 -19.04 20.49 13.48
CA GLU A 548 -19.25 21.94 13.60
C GLU A 548 -20.33 22.44 12.65
N LYS A 549 -20.83 23.65 12.88
CA LYS A 549 -21.67 24.34 11.88
C LYS A 549 -20.78 24.99 10.82
N ALA A 550 -21.12 24.80 9.55
CA ALA A 550 -20.44 25.46 8.44
C ALA A 550 -20.84 26.94 8.41
N THR A 551 -20.05 27.80 9.07
CA THR A 551 -20.13 29.26 8.93
C THR A 551 -19.09 29.73 7.92
N PRO A 552 -19.29 30.86 7.21
CA PRO A 552 -18.30 31.39 6.28
C PRO A 552 -16.90 31.55 6.91
N ASP A 553 -16.85 32.09 8.13
CA ASP A 553 -15.61 32.22 8.92
C ASP A 553 -14.92 30.86 9.16
N MET A 554 -15.66 29.81 9.49
CA MET A 554 -15.08 28.47 9.69
C MET A 554 -14.57 27.84 8.39
N SER A 555 -15.20 28.16 7.25
CA SER A 555 -14.73 27.73 5.93
C SER A 555 -13.42 28.43 5.55
N GLU A 556 -13.29 29.74 5.77
CA GLU A 556 -12.04 30.47 5.56
C GLU A 556 -10.91 29.95 6.47
N ARG A 557 -11.24 29.67 7.74
CA ARG A 557 -10.28 29.06 8.67
C ARG A 557 -9.89 27.64 8.26
N LEU A 558 -10.80 26.87 7.67
CA LEU A 558 -10.50 25.54 7.14
C LEU A 558 -9.56 25.63 5.93
N ASP A 559 -9.84 26.52 4.97
CA ASP A 559 -8.98 26.78 3.83
C ASP A 559 -7.56 27.12 4.30
N LEU A 560 -7.44 28.14 5.16
CA LEU A 560 -6.15 28.55 5.72
C LEU A 560 -5.43 27.41 6.43
N ALA A 561 -6.15 26.60 7.21
CA ALA A 561 -5.57 25.45 7.91
C ALA A 561 -5.02 24.39 6.94
N ARG A 562 -5.69 24.13 5.81
CA ARG A 562 -5.20 23.18 4.79
C ARG A 562 -3.95 23.69 4.09
N ARG A 563 -3.94 24.97 3.70
CA ARG A 563 -2.77 25.61 3.07
C ARG A 563 -1.57 25.63 4.01
N LEU A 564 -1.79 25.96 5.29
CA LEU A 564 -0.76 25.86 6.32
C LEU A 564 -0.20 24.44 6.46
N ASP A 565 -1.04 23.41 6.41
CA ASP A 565 -0.60 22.02 6.46
C ASP A 565 0.20 21.63 5.20
N TYR A 566 -0.23 22.06 4.01
CA TYR A 566 0.50 21.87 2.75
C TYR A 566 1.92 22.43 2.83
N HIS A 567 2.09 23.72 3.14
CA HIS A 567 3.42 24.33 3.26
C HIS A 567 4.23 23.72 4.41
N SER A 568 3.57 23.32 5.51
CA SER A 568 4.24 22.64 6.62
C SER A 568 4.72 21.23 6.27
N ARG A 569 4.01 20.50 5.38
CA ARG A 569 4.44 19.21 4.84
C ARG A 569 5.65 19.41 3.93
N PHE A 570 5.55 20.32 2.96
CA PHE A 570 6.64 20.64 2.03
C PHE A 570 7.94 21.04 2.76
N LEU A 571 7.89 21.98 3.71
CA LEU A 571 9.09 22.39 4.44
C LEU A 571 9.70 21.26 5.28
N ARG A 572 8.90 20.32 5.79
CA ARG A 572 9.43 19.14 6.50
C ARG A 572 10.17 18.19 5.56
N GLU A 573 9.71 18.05 4.34
CA GLU A 573 10.35 17.24 3.30
C GLU A 573 11.71 17.83 2.92
N VAL A 574 11.73 19.15 2.65
CA VAL A 574 12.97 19.91 2.41
C VAL A 574 13.94 19.74 3.59
N ALA A 575 13.47 19.90 4.83
CA ALA A 575 14.29 19.75 6.03
C ALA A 575 14.85 18.34 6.24
N ARG A 576 14.27 17.30 5.62
CA ARG A 576 14.72 15.90 5.74
C ARG A 576 15.69 15.46 4.68
N SER A 577 15.69 16.13 3.54
CA SER A 577 16.73 15.90 2.52
C SER A 577 18.13 16.01 3.16
N THR A 578 19.15 15.35 2.62
CA THR A 578 20.50 15.36 3.22
C THR A 578 21.46 16.37 2.58
N GLY A 579 21.16 16.86 1.38
CA GLY A 579 22.03 17.78 0.63
C GLY A 579 21.96 19.24 1.07
N GLN A 580 22.78 20.13 0.49
CA GLN A 580 22.55 21.57 0.59
C GLN A 580 21.19 21.89 -0.05
N VAL A 581 20.38 22.70 0.64
CA VAL A 581 19.00 22.97 0.23
C VAL A 581 18.97 23.66 -1.13
N ASP A 582 19.93 24.56 -1.37
CA ASP A 582 20.03 25.36 -2.60
C ASP A 582 20.36 24.54 -3.84
N VAL A 583 20.92 23.34 -3.66
CA VAL A 583 21.30 22.44 -4.75
C VAL A 583 20.20 21.41 -5.02
N ALA A 584 19.58 20.88 -3.98
CA ALA A 584 18.64 19.78 -4.10
C ALA A 584 17.19 20.22 -4.36
N TRP A 585 16.83 21.48 -4.10
CA TRP A 585 15.45 21.96 -4.15
C TRP A 585 15.31 23.30 -4.87
N ASN A 586 14.10 23.54 -5.41
CA ASN A 586 13.75 24.84 -5.96
C ASN A 586 13.57 25.89 -4.84
N LEU A 587 14.50 26.85 -4.77
CA LEU A 587 14.45 27.92 -3.77
C LEU A 587 13.20 28.79 -3.87
N ALA A 588 12.59 28.95 -5.04
CA ALA A 588 11.37 29.75 -5.19
C ALA A 588 10.20 29.13 -4.41
N ASP A 589 10.05 27.81 -4.45
CA ASP A 589 8.99 27.09 -3.73
C ASP A 589 9.21 27.11 -2.20
N ILE A 590 10.48 27.04 -1.78
CA ILE A 590 10.88 27.17 -0.38
C ILE A 590 10.56 28.58 0.14
N LYS A 591 10.96 29.62 -0.60
CA LYS A 591 10.66 31.02 -0.26
C LYS A 591 9.15 31.25 -0.19
N ARG A 592 8.39 30.79 -1.19
CA ARG A 592 6.91 30.86 -1.20
C ARG A 592 6.31 30.22 0.06
N SER A 593 6.77 29.02 0.40
CA SER A 593 6.25 28.29 1.55
C SER A 593 6.61 28.93 2.88
N LEU A 594 7.86 29.38 3.06
CA LEU A 594 8.27 30.09 4.27
C LEU A 594 7.55 31.43 4.39
N GLN A 595 7.39 32.18 3.29
CA GLN A 595 6.64 33.42 3.28
C GLN A 595 5.20 33.19 3.74
N PHE A 596 4.50 32.22 3.16
CA PHE A 596 3.13 31.89 3.57
C PHE A 596 3.03 31.54 5.06
N ILE A 597 3.97 30.73 5.56
CA ILE A 597 4.04 30.36 6.99
C ILE A 597 4.32 31.60 7.86
N SER A 598 5.17 32.53 7.42
CA SER A 598 5.44 33.76 8.16
C SER A 598 4.21 34.66 8.25
N GLU A 599 3.46 34.82 7.16
CA GLU A 599 2.24 35.62 7.11
C GLU A 599 1.15 35.06 8.04
N HIS A 600 1.10 33.74 8.19
CA HIS A 600 0.06 33.02 8.93
C HIS A 600 0.59 32.26 10.18
N GLY A 601 1.75 32.69 10.70
CA GLY A 601 2.54 31.92 11.68
C GLY A 601 1.83 31.56 12.99
N ALA A 602 0.78 32.28 13.37
CA ALA A 602 -0.03 31.98 14.55
C ALA A 602 -0.68 30.59 14.50
N GLY A 603 -0.98 30.07 13.30
CA GLY A 603 -1.56 28.74 13.10
C GLY A 603 -0.54 27.62 12.92
N ALA A 604 0.74 27.93 12.72
CA ALA A 604 1.76 26.95 12.39
C ALA A 604 2.18 26.09 13.60
N GLY A 605 2.37 24.79 13.35
CA GLY A 605 2.69 23.80 14.39
C GLY A 605 4.17 23.80 14.83
N SER A 606 4.46 23.12 15.94
CA SER A 606 5.83 22.93 16.45
C SER A 606 6.75 22.21 15.46
N THR A 607 6.19 21.34 14.61
CA THR A 607 6.96 20.61 13.60
C THR A 607 7.40 21.51 12.45
N THR A 608 6.60 22.53 12.10
CA THR A 608 6.92 23.53 11.08
C THR A 608 8.05 24.42 11.57
N ALA A 609 8.02 24.84 12.84
CA ALA A 609 9.12 25.56 13.47
C ALA A 609 10.44 24.78 13.38
N LYS A 610 10.43 23.49 13.74
CA LYS A 610 11.61 22.62 13.63
C LYS A 610 12.13 22.50 12.20
N ALA A 611 11.22 22.42 11.22
CA ALA A 611 11.59 22.36 9.81
C ALA A 611 12.27 23.65 9.33
N ALA A 612 11.66 24.82 9.60
CA ALA A 612 12.25 26.11 9.26
C ALA A 612 13.65 26.29 9.91
N ALA A 613 13.79 25.91 11.18
CA ALA A 613 15.07 25.96 11.88
C ALA A 613 16.11 24.96 11.34
N ALA A 614 15.67 23.81 10.80
CA ALA A 614 16.58 22.85 10.16
C ALA A 614 17.03 23.29 8.77
N ILE A 615 16.20 24.03 8.04
CA ILE A 615 16.52 24.59 6.71
C ILE A 615 17.54 25.71 6.83
N PHE A 616 17.38 26.62 7.80
CA PHE A 616 18.21 27.82 7.97
C PHE A 616 19.74 27.60 7.84
N PRO A 617 20.38 26.64 8.57
CA PRO A 617 21.83 26.44 8.46
C PRO A 617 22.26 25.69 7.19
N ARG A 618 21.32 25.21 6.37
CA ARG A 618 21.59 24.37 5.18
C ARG A 618 21.39 25.10 3.85
N THR A 619 21.10 26.39 3.92
CA THR A 619 20.97 27.30 2.78
C THR A 619 21.99 28.43 2.93
N GLU A 620 22.59 28.84 1.83
CA GLU A 620 23.47 30.01 1.71
C GLU A 620 22.69 31.24 1.20
N ASP A 621 21.49 31.05 0.67
CA ASP A 621 20.64 32.14 0.18
C ASP A 621 20.14 33.02 1.34
N PRO A 622 20.49 34.33 1.35
CA PRO A 622 20.22 35.21 2.48
C PRO A 622 18.72 35.48 2.67
N ASP A 623 17.94 35.48 1.59
CA ASP A 623 16.49 35.72 1.66
C ASP A 623 15.77 34.51 2.28
N THR A 624 16.15 33.29 1.92
CA THR A 624 15.60 32.06 2.50
C THR A 624 15.92 32.00 3.99
N ARG A 625 17.13 32.41 4.40
CA ARG A 625 17.50 32.55 5.83
C ARG A 625 16.61 33.57 6.55
N ARG A 626 16.36 34.74 5.95
CA ARG A 626 15.43 35.74 6.50
C ARG A 626 14.03 35.18 6.66
N PHE A 627 13.47 34.56 5.62
CA PHE A 627 12.14 33.96 5.68
C PHE A 627 12.03 32.84 6.74
N CYS A 628 13.09 32.07 6.98
CA CYS A 628 13.12 31.11 8.08
C CYS A 628 12.98 31.79 9.45
N LEU A 629 13.73 32.88 9.67
CA LEU A 629 13.69 33.63 10.93
C LEU A 629 12.37 34.40 11.11
N ASP A 630 11.85 35.01 10.04
CA ASP A 630 10.51 35.64 10.02
C ASP A 630 9.42 34.63 10.39
N SER A 631 9.46 33.45 9.77
CA SER A 631 8.55 32.35 10.08
C SER A 631 8.62 31.99 11.57
N LEU A 632 9.82 31.80 12.11
CA LEU A 632 10.02 31.43 13.51
C LEU A 632 9.62 32.54 14.48
N GLY A 633 9.90 33.80 14.15
CA GLY A 633 9.58 34.96 14.99
C GLY A 633 8.08 35.23 15.10
N ARG A 634 7.32 34.94 14.03
CA ARG A 634 5.86 35.13 13.98
C ARG A 634 5.07 33.95 14.53
N MET A 635 5.69 32.78 14.68
CA MET A 635 5.07 31.63 15.34
C MET A 635 4.89 31.86 16.85
N THR A 636 3.67 31.69 17.35
CA THR A 636 3.34 31.86 18.78
C THR A 636 3.74 30.65 19.65
N ASN A 637 4.22 29.58 19.04
CA ASN A 637 4.55 28.33 19.72
C ASN A 637 5.87 28.42 20.51
N PRO A 638 5.95 27.94 21.76
CA PRO A 638 7.20 27.92 22.53
C PRO A 638 8.35 27.20 21.81
N THR A 639 8.05 26.21 20.97
CA THR A 639 9.04 25.48 20.16
C THR A 639 9.81 26.42 19.24
N ALA A 640 9.14 27.40 18.62
CA ALA A 640 9.80 28.34 17.70
C ALA A 640 10.83 29.21 18.44
N LYS A 641 10.52 29.66 19.65
CA LYS A 641 11.45 30.38 20.53
C LYS A 641 12.66 29.51 20.91
N THR A 642 12.41 28.26 21.29
CA THR A 642 13.48 27.30 21.60
C THR A 642 14.38 27.06 20.40
N GLU A 643 13.83 26.91 19.20
CA GLU A 643 14.60 26.72 17.97
C GLU A 643 15.39 27.98 17.58
N LEU A 644 14.83 29.19 17.75
CA LEU A 644 15.57 30.45 17.54
C LEU A 644 16.78 30.57 18.48
N LEU A 645 16.60 30.23 19.77
CA LEU A 645 17.69 30.18 20.74
C LEU A 645 18.72 29.09 20.40
N ARG A 646 18.27 27.95 19.86
CA ARG A 646 19.18 26.89 19.41
C ARG A 646 20.03 27.36 18.22
N LEU A 647 19.43 28.08 17.27
CA LEU A 647 20.12 28.63 16.10
C LEU A 647 21.22 29.62 16.50
N SER A 648 20.98 30.48 17.50
CA SER A 648 22.00 31.44 17.97
C SER A 648 23.21 30.77 18.63
N GLN A 649 23.05 29.52 19.10
CA GLN A 649 24.11 28.74 19.72
C GLN A 649 24.93 27.91 18.71
N LEU A 650 24.57 27.91 17.42
CA LEU A 650 25.30 27.15 16.40
C LEU A 650 26.67 27.78 16.11
N ARG A 651 27.74 27.03 16.38
CA ARG A 651 29.13 27.50 16.18
C ARG A 651 29.51 27.61 14.70
N ASN A 652 29.01 26.70 13.88
CA ASN A 652 29.38 26.53 12.47
C ASN A 652 28.65 27.48 11.51
N LEU A 653 27.94 28.49 12.04
CA LEU A 653 27.27 29.49 11.22
C LEU A 653 28.26 30.60 10.82
N ASP A 654 28.13 31.08 9.59
CA ASP A 654 28.85 32.25 9.10
C ASP A 654 28.47 33.52 9.89
N GLN A 655 29.32 34.56 9.79
CA GLN A 655 29.09 35.79 10.54
C GLN A 655 27.78 36.46 10.13
N ALA A 656 27.46 36.47 8.83
CA ALA A 656 26.22 37.04 8.31
C ALA A 656 24.97 36.36 8.90
N GLY A 657 24.96 35.03 9.02
CA GLY A 657 23.87 34.30 9.66
C GLY A 657 23.76 34.61 11.16
N LYS A 658 24.89 34.73 11.86
CA LYS A 658 24.92 35.08 13.31
C LYS A 658 24.34 36.47 13.55
N ASP A 659 24.79 37.46 12.78
CA ASP A 659 24.32 38.84 12.89
C ASP A 659 22.82 38.93 12.61
N LEU A 660 22.34 38.16 11.61
CA LEU A 660 20.92 38.09 11.30
C LEU A 660 20.11 37.52 12.48
N ILE A 661 20.52 36.40 13.09
CA ILE A 661 19.81 35.82 14.26
C ILE A 661 19.79 36.80 15.44
N ILE A 662 20.92 37.46 15.72
CA ILE A 662 21.03 38.43 16.82
C ILE A 662 20.03 39.59 16.61
N SER A 663 19.88 40.07 15.36
CA SER A 663 18.90 41.12 15.07
C SER A 663 17.45 40.70 15.38
N TYR A 664 17.08 39.44 15.13
CA TYR A 664 15.76 38.91 15.46
C TYR A 664 15.55 38.65 16.96
N LEU A 665 16.59 38.24 17.69
CA LEU A 665 16.50 38.06 19.14
C LEU A 665 16.37 39.40 19.88
N ASN A 666 16.95 40.46 19.32
CA ASN A 666 16.88 41.81 19.88
C ASN A 666 15.64 42.58 19.42
N ALA A 667 14.99 42.15 18.33
CA ALA A 667 13.79 42.78 17.84
C ALA A 667 12.65 42.64 18.87
N PRO A 668 11.87 43.71 19.12
CA PRO A 668 10.66 43.58 19.92
C PRO A 668 9.74 42.53 19.28
N PRO A 669 8.96 41.78 20.08
CA PRO A 669 8.06 40.78 19.53
C PRO A 669 7.17 41.44 18.47
N PRO A 670 7.01 40.83 17.28
CA PRO A 670 6.20 41.41 16.23
C PRO A 670 4.82 41.71 16.80
N ILE A 671 4.37 42.95 16.64
CA ILE A 671 3.01 43.35 17.03
C ILE A 671 2.10 42.40 16.24
N PRO A 672 1.30 41.56 16.91
CA PRO A 672 0.42 40.67 16.18
C PRO A 672 -0.42 41.53 15.25
N PRO A 673 -0.61 41.14 13.96
CA PRO A 673 -1.54 41.84 13.11
C PRO A 673 -2.84 41.96 13.91
N ILE A 674 -3.42 43.17 13.95
CA ILE A 674 -4.63 43.48 14.73
C ILE A 674 -5.71 42.54 14.20
N ALA A 675 -5.76 41.34 14.77
CA ALA A 675 -6.76 40.36 14.47
C ALA A 675 -8.03 41.02 14.95
N SER A 676 -8.97 41.23 14.03
CA SER A 676 -10.35 41.60 14.30
C SER A 676 -10.79 40.71 15.46
N THR A 677 -10.75 41.30 16.66
CA THR A 677 -10.92 40.55 17.88
C THR A 677 -12.40 40.25 17.89
N ASN A 678 -12.78 39.07 17.37
CA ASN A 678 -14.09 38.49 17.58
C ASN A 678 -14.17 38.22 19.08
N GLN A 679 -14.47 39.28 19.84
CA GLN A 679 -14.96 39.18 21.19
C GLN A 679 -16.18 38.28 21.09
N LYS A 680 -15.99 37.04 21.54
CA LYS A 680 -17.06 36.08 21.77
C LYS A 680 -18.16 36.88 22.47
N PRO A 681 -19.35 37.10 21.87
CA PRO A 681 -20.38 37.90 22.50
C PRO A 681 -20.63 37.23 23.85
N ILE A 682 -20.33 37.95 24.93
CA ILE A 682 -20.75 37.56 26.26
C ILE A 682 -22.26 37.57 26.15
N SER A 683 -22.87 36.39 26.02
CA SER A 683 -24.32 36.28 26.09
C SER A 683 -24.70 36.66 27.50
N THR A 684 -25.01 37.93 27.71
CA THR A 684 -25.79 38.38 28.85
C THR A 684 -27.12 37.64 28.74
N ARG A 685 -27.24 36.60 29.55
CA ARG A 685 -28.49 35.91 29.84
C ARG A 685 -29.42 36.95 30.47
N VAL A 686 -30.30 37.52 29.65
CA VAL A 686 -31.42 38.32 30.14
C VAL A 686 -32.48 37.30 30.54
N ASP A 687 -32.70 37.17 31.85
CA ASP A 687 -33.85 36.47 32.38
C ASP A 687 -35.12 37.26 32.02
N GLN A 688 -35.99 36.65 31.22
CA GLN A 688 -37.42 36.95 31.13
C GLN A 688 -38.19 35.62 31.12
#